data_AF-A0A8J6DQP5-F1
#
_entry.id   AF-A0A8J6DQP5-F1
#
_cell.length_a   1.000
_cell.length_b   1.000
_cell.length_c   1.000
_cell.angle_alpha   90.00
_cell.angle_beta   90.00
_cell.angle_gamma   90.00
#
_symmetry.space_group_name_H-M   'P 1'
#
loop_
_entity.id
_entity.type
_entity.pdbx_description
1 polymer ?
#
loop_
_entity_poly.entity_id
_entity_poly.type
_entity_poly.pdbx_seq_one_letter_code
_entity_poly.pdbx_strand_id
1 'polypeptide(L)'
;MRSRAGEGGGRQEGGRRGEGRGRGRRAGGAREEGASGPAEGSALPLASSPLLPLSPAPASGRDPLPPPPPPPRPPPASMPGVARLSLPLLLWLLLLPRPGRPLDLADYTYDLGEEDDSEPLNYKDPCKAGNSSTPSSQSTGAQPQRRSRGRRRSRSRSRRAATSRPERVWPDGVIPFVIGGNFTGSQRAVFRQAMRHWEKHTCVTFLERTDEDSYIVFTYRPCGCCSYVGRRGGGPQAISIGKNCDKFGIVVHELGHVIGFWHEHTRPDRDRHVSIVRENIQPGQEYNFLKMEVQEVESLDETYDFDSIMHYARNTFSRGIFLDTIVPKYEVNGVKPPIGQRTRLSKGDIAQARKLYKCPACGETLQDSTGNFSSPEYPNGYSAHMHCVWRISVTPGEKIILNFTSMDLYRSRLCWYDYVEVRDGFWRKAPLRGRFCGGKLPEPIVSTDSRLWVEFRSSSNWVGKGFFAVYEAICGGDVKKDNGHIQSPNYPDDYRPSKICIWRIQVSEGFHVGLTFQSFEIERHDSCAYDYLEVRDGHSESSTLIGRYCGYEKPDDIKSTSSRLWLKFVSDGSINKAGFAVNFFKEVDECSRPNRGGCEQRCLNTLGSYKCSCDPGYELAPDKRRCEAACGGFLTKLNGSITSPGWPKEYPPNKNCIWQLVAPTQYRISLQFDFFETEGNDVCKYDFVEVRSGLTADSKLHGKFCGSEKPEVITSQYNNMRVEFKSDNTVSKKGFKAHFFSDKDECSKDNGGCQQDCVNTFGSYECQCRSGFVLHDNKHDCKEAGCDHKVTSTSGTITSPNWPDKYPSKKECSWAISSTPGHRVKLTFMEMDIESQPECAYDHLEVYDGRDVKAPVLGRFCGSKKPEPVLATGSRMFLRFYSDNSVQRKGFQAAHSTECGGQVRAEVKTKDLYSHAQFGDNNYPGGVDCEWVIVAEEGYGVELVFQTFEVEEETDCGYDYMELFDGYDSTAPRLGRYCGSGPPEEVYSAGDSVLVKFHSDDTITKKGFHLRYTSTKFQDTLHSRK
;
A
#
# COMPACT_ATOMS: atom_id res chain seq x y z
N MET A 1 19.94 -46.21 22.52
CA MET A 1 20.47 -46.06 23.91
C MET A 1 20.06 -44.64 24.34
N ARG A 2 19.31 -44.40 25.44
CA ARG A 2 19.72 -44.41 26.87
C ARG A 2 20.99 -43.56 27.10
N SER A 3 21.04 -42.56 27.98
CA SER A 3 20.27 -42.27 29.24
C SER A 3 19.87 -40.76 29.33
N ARG A 4 19.04 -40.18 30.25
CA ARG A 4 18.74 -40.32 31.71
C ARG A 4 19.95 -40.03 32.63
N ALA A 5 19.88 -39.42 33.83
CA ALA A 5 18.86 -38.69 34.65
C ALA A 5 19.65 -37.92 35.78
N GLY A 6 19.15 -37.14 36.76
CA GLY A 6 17.79 -36.72 37.20
C GLY A 6 17.62 -35.18 37.15
N GLU A 7 16.86 -34.43 37.97
CA GLU A 7 16.16 -34.59 39.29
C GLU A 7 16.97 -34.32 40.58
N GLY A 8 16.41 -33.49 41.49
CA GLY A 8 16.75 -33.48 42.93
C GLY A 8 16.58 -32.17 43.72
N GLY A 9 15.51 -32.04 44.52
CA GLY A 9 15.51 -31.27 45.78
C GLY A 9 14.74 -29.93 45.86
N GLY A 10 13.85 -29.79 46.85
CA GLY A 10 13.20 -28.53 47.23
C GLY A 10 12.55 -28.57 48.63
N ARG A 11 12.44 -27.40 49.29
CA ARG A 11 11.74 -27.07 50.57
C ARG A 11 11.82 -25.52 50.73
N GLN A 12 10.78 -24.72 51.03
CA GLN A 12 9.88 -24.66 52.21
C GLN A 12 10.67 -24.51 53.53
N GLU A 13 10.54 -23.47 54.37
CA GLU A 13 9.33 -22.80 54.91
C GLU A 13 9.59 -21.35 55.43
N GLY A 14 8.53 -20.64 55.87
CA GLY A 14 8.58 -19.48 56.78
C GLY A 14 8.72 -18.08 56.14
N GLY A 15 8.00 -17.02 56.52
CA GLY A 15 6.73 -16.94 57.27
C GLY A 15 6.73 -16.10 58.56
N ARG A 16 6.54 -14.77 58.49
CA ARG A 16 5.83 -13.96 59.52
C ARG A 16 5.47 -12.53 59.08
N ARG A 17 4.57 -11.89 59.85
CA ARG A 17 3.98 -10.54 59.63
C ARG A 17 4.85 -9.41 60.20
N GLY A 18 4.61 -8.17 59.75
CA GLY A 18 5.08 -6.95 60.41
C GLY A 18 4.49 -5.67 59.82
N GLU A 19 3.26 -5.29 60.23
CA GLU A 19 2.75 -3.93 59.99
C GLU A 19 3.20 -2.96 61.09
N GLY A 20 3.39 -1.67 60.72
CA GLY A 20 3.68 -0.61 61.69
C GLY A 20 3.39 0.78 61.11
N ARG A 21 2.25 1.38 61.47
CA ARG A 21 1.93 2.79 61.19
C ARG A 21 2.33 3.68 62.37
N GLY A 22 2.93 4.84 62.09
CA GLY A 22 3.16 5.92 63.06
C GLY A 22 2.85 7.29 62.45
N ARG A 23 2.32 8.23 63.26
CA ARG A 23 1.92 9.58 62.79
C ARG A 23 2.07 10.65 63.89
N GLY A 24 2.69 11.78 63.57
CA GLY A 24 2.80 12.99 64.41
C GLY A 24 4.24 13.53 64.52
N ARG A 25 4.51 14.79 64.89
CA ARG A 25 3.64 16.00 65.00
C ARG A 25 4.53 17.26 65.20
N ARG A 26 4.42 18.26 64.30
CA ARG A 26 4.69 19.73 64.47
C ARG A 26 5.91 20.32 65.25
N ALA A 27 6.59 21.27 64.56
CA ALA A 27 6.95 22.67 64.96
C ALA A 27 8.34 23.04 65.58
N GLY A 28 8.76 24.29 65.31
CA GLY A 28 10.04 24.95 65.70
C GLY A 28 11.17 24.75 64.65
N GLY A 29 12.05 25.70 64.28
CA GLY A 29 12.30 27.10 64.70
C GLY A 29 13.54 27.24 65.62
N ALA A 30 14.45 28.21 65.49
CA ALA A 30 14.70 29.26 64.48
C ALA A 30 16.08 29.96 64.73
N ARG A 31 16.62 30.71 63.74
CA ARG A 31 17.59 31.85 63.89
C ARG A 31 19.00 31.53 64.47
N GLU A 32 20.05 32.35 64.40
CA GLU A 32 20.45 33.58 63.67
C GLU A 32 22.02 33.55 63.51
N GLU A 33 22.81 34.48 62.96
CA GLU A 33 22.65 35.81 62.31
C GLU A 33 23.33 35.80 60.90
N GLY A 34 23.71 36.89 60.20
CA GLY A 34 23.63 38.33 60.49
C GLY A 34 24.09 39.26 59.36
N ALA A 35 23.79 40.57 59.51
CA ALA A 35 24.12 41.72 58.62
C ALA A 35 23.44 41.74 57.23
N SER A 36 23.17 42.89 56.57
CA SER A 36 23.06 44.31 57.00
C SER A 36 22.26 45.14 55.97
N GLY A 37 21.86 46.38 56.31
CA GLY A 37 21.16 47.33 55.41
C GLY A 37 22.07 48.44 54.82
N PRO A 38 21.56 49.65 54.44
CA PRO A 38 20.23 50.22 54.74
C PRO A 38 19.44 50.91 53.58
N ALA A 39 18.14 51.16 53.82
CA ALA A 39 17.22 52.24 53.33
C ALA A 39 17.11 52.59 51.81
N GLU A 40 15.94 52.93 51.21
CA GLU A 40 14.48 52.84 51.49
C GLU A 40 13.69 53.12 50.17
N GLY A 41 12.34 53.17 50.04
CA GLY A 41 11.22 53.05 50.97
C GLY A 41 9.82 53.28 50.31
N SER A 42 8.76 53.30 51.13
CA SER A 42 7.36 53.79 50.92
C SER A 42 6.50 53.46 49.66
N ALA A 43 5.49 52.60 49.88
CA ALA A 43 4.02 52.81 49.63
C ALA A 43 3.29 52.49 48.28
N LEU A 44 2.08 51.92 48.47
CA LEU A 44 0.90 51.78 47.57
C LEU A 44 -0.09 52.96 47.86
N PRO A 45 -1.32 53.15 47.27
CA PRO A 45 -2.22 52.19 46.58
C PRO A 45 -3.15 52.77 45.47
N LEU A 46 -4.32 52.12 45.25
CA LEU A 46 -5.60 52.60 44.67
C LEU A 46 -5.80 52.57 43.14
N ALA A 47 -7.03 52.93 42.72
CA ALA A 47 -7.71 52.43 41.51
C ALA A 47 -8.57 53.51 40.80
N SER A 48 -9.39 53.07 39.83
CA SER A 48 -10.48 53.77 39.11
C SER A 48 -10.12 54.68 37.92
N SER A 49 -11.10 54.85 37.03
CA SER A 49 -11.03 55.43 35.67
C SER A 49 -11.12 56.97 35.65
N PRO A 50 -11.04 57.57 34.44
CA PRO A 50 -12.22 58.35 34.00
C PRO A 50 -12.68 58.05 32.56
N LEU A 51 -13.74 58.75 32.13
CA LEU A 51 -14.51 58.55 30.90
C LEU A 51 -14.23 59.62 29.81
N LEU A 52 -14.55 59.26 28.56
CA LEU A 52 -15.14 60.04 27.42
C LEU A 52 -14.92 61.57 27.29
N PRO A 53 -14.75 62.05 26.04
CA PRO A 53 -15.92 62.49 25.23
C PRO A 53 -15.99 61.78 23.86
N LEU A 54 -17.15 61.28 23.39
CA LEU A 54 -18.33 61.98 22.84
C LEU A 54 -18.14 62.64 21.46
N SER A 55 -18.47 61.84 20.44
CA SER A 55 -19.26 62.07 19.19
C SER A 55 -19.43 63.49 18.60
N PRO A 56 -19.61 63.59 17.26
CA PRO A 56 -20.98 63.51 16.74
C PRO A 56 -21.16 62.57 15.52
N ALA A 57 -22.42 62.18 15.25
CA ALA A 57 -22.88 61.57 14.00
C ALA A 57 -23.80 62.57 13.26
N PRO A 58 -24.19 62.29 11.99
CA PRO A 58 -25.51 61.67 11.79
C PRO A 58 -25.63 60.64 10.64
N ALA A 59 -26.81 60.02 10.59
CA ALA A 59 -27.37 59.07 9.62
C ALA A 59 -27.55 59.63 8.18
N SER A 60 -27.87 58.88 7.11
CA SER A 60 -27.87 57.44 6.76
C SER A 60 -28.25 57.24 5.28
N GLY A 61 -27.80 56.16 4.59
CA GLY A 61 -28.22 55.82 3.22
C GLY A 61 -27.84 54.39 2.80
N ARG A 62 -28.46 53.83 1.74
CA ARG A 62 -28.31 52.42 1.28
C ARG A 62 -27.69 52.28 -0.13
N ASP A 63 -27.22 51.06 -0.41
CA ASP A 63 -26.57 50.51 -1.63
C ASP A 63 -27.22 50.88 -2.99
N PRO A 64 -26.47 50.83 -4.13
CA PRO A 64 -26.26 49.54 -4.84
C PRO A 64 -24.91 49.33 -5.61
N LEU A 65 -24.68 48.08 -6.06
CA LEU A 65 -23.70 47.60 -7.06
C LEU A 65 -24.20 47.83 -8.52
N PRO A 66 -23.47 47.50 -9.63
CA PRO A 66 -22.03 47.24 -9.91
C PRO A 66 -21.52 48.29 -10.98
N PRO A 67 -20.96 47.98 -12.19
CA PRO A 67 -19.89 47.07 -12.66
C PRO A 67 -18.69 47.77 -13.41
N PRO A 68 -17.57 47.07 -13.72
CA PRO A 68 -16.41 47.65 -14.44
C PRO A 68 -16.31 47.33 -15.97
N PRO A 69 -16.01 48.33 -16.82
CA PRO A 69 -15.53 48.16 -18.21
C PRO A 69 -14.28 49.06 -18.53
N PRO A 70 -13.82 49.23 -19.79
CA PRO A 70 -13.06 48.27 -20.60
C PRO A 70 -11.67 48.82 -21.09
N PRO A 71 -10.79 48.01 -21.71
CA PRO A 71 -9.51 48.49 -22.25
C PRO A 71 -9.62 49.12 -23.67
N PRO A 72 -8.86 50.20 -23.98
CA PRO A 72 -8.81 50.83 -25.31
C PRO A 72 -7.81 50.17 -26.29
N ARG A 73 -7.88 50.53 -27.59
CA ARG A 73 -7.14 49.94 -28.72
C ARG A 73 -5.99 50.83 -29.26
N PRO A 74 -5.00 50.27 -30.01
CA PRO A 74 -3.88 51.02 -30.59
C PRO A 74 -4.13 51.61 -32.00
N PRO A 75 -3.41 52.68 -32.38
CA PRO A 75 -3.20 53.08 -33.79
C PRO A 75 -1.68 53.41 -34.08
N PRO A 76 -1.25 53.98 -35.23
CA PRO A 76 -0.88 53.15 -36.39
C PRO A 76 0.38 53.56 -37.23
N ALA A 77 0.83 52.64 -38.11
CA ALA A 77 1.42 52.79 -39.46
C ALA A 77 2.53 53.82 -39.82
N SER A 78 3.63 53.36 -40.47
CA SER A 78 4.05 53.76 -41.86
C SER A 78 5.38 53.10 -42.34
N MET A 79 5.66 53.17 -43.66
CA MET A 79 6.84 52.68 -44.42
C MET A 79 7.73 53.88 -44.89
N PRO A 80 8.88 53.77 -45.63
CA PRO A 80 9.60 52.63 -46.29
C PRO A 80 11.10 52.54 -45.86
N GLY A 81 12.10 51.92 -46.52
CA GLY A 81 12.26 51.02 -47.71
C GLY A 81 13.69 51.11 -48.33
N VAL A 82 13.92 50.50 -49.53
CA VAL A 82 15.15 50.59 -50.40
C VAL A 82 16.43 49.89 -49.86
N ALA A 83 17.24 49.10 -50.60
CA ALA A 83 17.09 48.33 -51.86
C ALA A 83 18.26 47.32 -52.11
N ARG A 84 18.13 46.50 -53.18
CA ARG A 84 19.14 45.71 -53.96
C ARG A 84 19.59 44.29 -53.49
N LEU A 85 19.04 43.29 -54.21
CA LEU A 85 19.67 42.14 -54.93
C LEU A 85 21.16 41.79 -54.67
N SER A 86 21.55 40.51 -54.67
CA SER A 86 21.42 39.56 -55.81
C SER A 86 20.95 38.11 -55.52
N LEU A 87 20.64 37.41 -56.61
CA LEU A 87 19.97 36.09 -56.76
C LEU A 87 20.99 34.90 -56.82
N PRO A 88 20.61 33.59 -56.83
CA PRO A 88 19.46 33.01 -57.57
C PRO A 88 18.61 31.85 -56.97
N LEU A 89 17.38 31.77 -57.50
CA LEU A 89 16.47 30.62 -57.77
C LEU A 89 16.23 29.53 -56.68
N LEU A 90 14.98 29.23 -56.29
CA LEU A 90 13.84 28.66 -57.05
C LEU A 90 14.02 27.20 -57.54
N LEU A 91 13.36 26.25 -56.86
CA LEU A 91 12.31 25.34 -57.37
C LEU A 91 11.90 24.37 -56.23
N TRP A 92 10.63 24.06 -55.96
CA TRP A 92 9.37 24.65 -56.42
C TRP A 92 8.29 24.34 -55.36
N LEU A 93 7.48 25.33 -54.97
CA LEU A 93 6.27 25.09 -54.17
C LEU A 93 5.07 25.70 -54.91
N LEU A 94 4.40 24.85 -55.67
CA LEU A 94 3.15 25.07 -56.39
C LEU A 94 2.27 23.83 -56.11
N LEU A 95 0.99 23.92 -55.76
CA LEU A 95 0.07 25.05 -55.58
C LEU A 95 -0.87 24.81 -54.38
N LEU A 96 -1.53 25.87 -53.90
CA LEU A 96 -2.72 25.79 -53.03
C LEU A 96 -3.97 25.54 -53.90
N PRO A 97 -5.05 24.93 -53.35
CA PRO A 97 -6.09 25.77 -52.74
C PRO A 97 -6.76 25.20 -51.46
N ARG A 98 -7.59 26.05 -50.84
CA ARG A 98 -8.60 25.75 -49.79
C ARG A 98 -9.99 26.14 -50.34
N PRO A 99 -11.11 25.90 -49.64
CA PRO A 99 -11.59 24.67 -48.98
C PRO A 99 -13.05 24.32 -49.40
N GLY A 100 -13.58 23.17 -48.93
CA GLY A 100 -15.00 22.80 -49.08
C GLY A 100 -15.52 21.91 -47.94
N ARG A 101 -16.83 21.94 -47.69
CA ARG A 101 -17.59 21.16 -46.69
C ARG A 101 -18.90 20.66 -47.35
N PRO A 102 -19.64 19.69 -46.77
CA PRO A 102 -19.27 18.65 -45.79
C PRO A 102 -19.67 17.23 -46.27
N LEU A 103 -19.26 16.19 -45.54
CA LEU A 103 -20.01 14.93 -45.40
C LEU A 103 -19.51 14.14 -44.16
N ASP A 104 -20.15 13.00 -43.88
CA ASP A 104 -20.16 12.30 -42.58
C ASP A 104 -19.30 11.00 -42.56
N LEU A 105 -19.37 10.27 -41.44
CA LEU A 105 -18.85 8.92 -41.12
C LEU A 105 -17.41 8.78 -40.58
N ALA A 106 -17.36 8.34 -39.30
CA ALA A 106 -16.78 7.10 -38.77
C ALA A 106 -15.32 6.64 -39.07
N ASP A 107 -14.75 6.03 -38.03
CA ASP A 107 -13.56 5.15 -37.92
C ASP A 107 -12.69 4.88 -39.16
N TYR A 108 -11.38 5.06 -38.99
CA TYR A 108 -10.40 4.05 -39.44
C TYR A 108 -9.13 4.05 -38.60
N THR A 109 -8.80 2.89 -38.02
CA THR A 109 -7.47 2.56 -37.52
C THR A 109 -6.59 2.04 -38.66
N TYR A 110 -5.33 2.48 -38.73
CA TYR A 110 -4.25 1.75 -39.38
C TYR A 110 -3.17 1.49 -38.31
N ASP A 111 -2.74 0.26 -38.02
CA ASP A 111 -2.34 -0.85 -38.88
C ASP A 111 -0.98 -0.61 -39.56
N LEU A 112 -0.03 -1.49 -39.25
CA LEU A 112 1.33 -1.53 -39.78
C LEU A 112 1.56 -2.99 -40.19
N GLY A 113 1.39 -3.25 -41.48
CA GLY A 113 1.35 -4.61 -42.02
C GLY A 113 2.66 -5.38 -41.88
N GLU A 114 2.54 -6.70 -41.93
CA GLU A 114 3.65 -7.62 -42.09
C GLU A 114 4.19 -7.54 -43.53
N GLU A 115 5.49 -7.31 -43.70
CA GLU A 115 6.20 -7.71 -44.92
C GLU A 115 6.91 -9.04 -44.64
N ASP A 116 6.55 -10.06 -45.44
CA ASP A 116 7.10 -11.41 -45.38
C ASP A 116 8.47 -11.46 -46.06
N ASP A 117 9.52 -11.74 -45.29
CA ASP A 117 10.87 -12.01 -45.80
C ASP A 117 11.43 -13.25 -45.09
N SER A 118 11.90 -14.22 -45.87
CA SER A 118 11.77 -15.64 -45.48
C SER A 118 13.06 -16.31 -44.98
N GLU A 119 12.87 -17.15 -43.93
CA GLU A 119 13.85 -18.06 -43.28
C GLU A 119 15.04 -17.44 -42.49
N PRO A 120 15.66 -18.18 -41.54
CA PRO A 120 15.33 -19.53 -41.07
C PRO A 120 14.90 -19.62 -39.58
N LEU A 121 14.38 -20.79 -39.23
CA LEU A 121 13.67 -21.12 -37.99
C LEU A 121 14.46 -20.97 -36.65
N ASN A 122 13.67 -20.65 -35.62
CA ASN A 122 13.80 -21.10 -34.22
C ASN A 122 14.80 -20.40 -33.26
N TYR A 123 14.45 -19.20 -32.80
CA TYR A 123 14.80 -18.73 -31.44
C TYR A 123 13.58 -18.07 -30.78
N LYS A 124 12.91 -18.77 -29.84
CA LYS A 124 11.85 -18.18 -29.02
C LYS A 124 12.45 -17.23 -27.98
N ASP A 125 11.82 -16.07 -27.80
CA ASP A 125 12.21 -15.08 -26.80
C ASP A 125 11.99 -15.62 -25.37
N PRO A 126 13.03 -15.85 -24.54
CA PRO A 126 12.87 -16.37 -23.18
C PRO A 126 12.12 -15.43 -22.24
N CYS A 127 11.92 -14.16 -22.61
CA CYS A 127 11.04 -13.24 -21.88
C CYS A 127 9.56 -13.33 -22.27
N LYS A 128 9.18 -14.10 -23.30
CA LYS A 128 7.80 -14.25 -23.80
C LYS A 128 7.34 -15.71 -23.78
N ALA A 129 6.93 -16.19 -22.61
CA ALA A 129 6.28 -17.48 -22.43
C ALA A 129 4.99 -17.32 -21.62
N GLY A 130 3.84 -17.39 -22.29
CA GLY A 130 2.51 -17.31 -21.70
C GLY A 130 1.44 -17.36 -22.80
N ASN A 131 0.45 -18.25 -22.63
CA ASN A 131 -0.71 -18.49 -23.51
C ASN A 131 -0.46 -18.79 -25.00
N SER A 132 -0.62 -20.07 -25.37
CA SER A 132 -1.50 -20.43 -26.50
C SER A 132 -2.00 -21.87 -26.33
N SER A 133 -3.22 -22.16 -26.81
CA SER A 133 -3.91 -23.45 -26.65
C SER A 133 -3.56 -24.48 -27.76
N THR A 134 -4.11 -25.68 -27.62
CA THR A 134 -4.22 -26.68 -28.69
C THR A 134 -4.93 -26.12 -29.93
N PRO A 135 -4.58 -26.64 -31.11
CA PRO A 135 -5.60 -27.35 -31.89
C PRO A 135 -5.16 -28.75 -32.36
N SER A 136 -6.03 -29.39 -33.15
CA SER A 136 -6.03 -30.82 -33.45
C SER A 136 -5.32 -31.23 -34.74
N SER A 137 -5.22 -32.55 -34.93
CA SER A 137 -4.68 -33.24 -36.10
C SER A 137 -5.34 -32.89 -37.44
N GLN A 138 -4.55 -32.87 -38.51
CA GLN A 138 -4.94 -33.51 -39.78
C GLN A 138 -3.71 -34.04 -40.52
N SER A 139 -3.93 -35.02 -41.41
CA SER A 139 -2.86 -35.76 -42.10
C SER A 139 -2.99 -35.67 -43.62
N THR A 140 -1.90 -35.35 -44.29
CA THR A 140 -1.63 -35.78 -45.68
C THR A 140 -0.18 -36.24 -45.77
N GLY A 141 0.13 -37.12 -46.72
CA GLY A 141 1.46 -37.72 -46.85
C GLY A 141 1.90 -37.86 -48.30
N ALA A 142 3.22 -37.86 -48.51
CA ALA A 142 3.87 -38.17 -49.78
C ALA A 142 5.15 -38.98 -49.54
N GLN A 143 5.51 -39.85 -50.49
CA GLN A 143 6.60 -40.81 -50.35
C GLN A 143 7.97 -40.31 -50.87
N PRO A 144 9.09 -40.93 -50.45
CA PRO A 144 10.43 -40.38 -50.65
C PRO A 144 11.09 -40.77 -51.99
N GLN A 145 12.05 -39.96 -52.44
CA GLN A 145 13.00 -40.35 -53.50
C GLN A 145 14.43 -40.55 -52.97
N ARG A 146 15.14 -41.52 -53.57
CA ARG A 146 16.53 -41.89 -53.25
C ARG A 146 17.51 -41.39 -54.32
N ARG A 147 18.60 -40.72 -53.90
CA ARG A 147 19.98 -40.73 -54.49
C ARG A 147 20.84 -39.73 -53.70
N SER A 148 22.15 -39.89 -53.53
CA SER A 148 23.06 -41.03 -53.74
C SER A 148 24.27 -40.92 -52.77
N ARG A 149 25.09 -41.97 -52.58
CA ARG A 149 26.21 -41.95 -51.63
C ARG A 149 27.46 -41.27 -52.19
N GLY A 150 27.71 -40.01 -51.81
CA GLY A 150 28.99 -39.32 -51.99
C GLY A 150 29.96 -39.52 -50.81
N ARG A 151 31.08 -40.22 -51.02
CA ARG A 151 32.08 -40.52 -49.98
C ARG A 151 33.01 -39.31 -49.79
N ARG A 152 32.82 -38.49 -48.73
CA ARG A 152 33.75 -37.39 -48.36
C ARG A 152 34.57 -37.71 -47.10
N ARG A 153 35.79 -37.17 -47.06
CA ARG A 153 36.84 -37.48 -46.06
C ARG A 153 36.48 -37.02 -44.65
N SER A 154 37.04 -37.70 -43.66
CA SER A 154 37.06 -37.26 -42.26
C SER A 154 37.60 -35.84 -42.14
N ARG A 155 36.83 -34.97 -41.48
CA ARG A 155 37.31 -33.75 -40.83
C ARG A 155 37.09 -33.92 -39.33
N SER A 156 38.09 -33.54 -38.53
CA SER A 156 37.97 -33.56 -37.07
C SER A 156 36.82 -32.64 -36.62
N ARG A 157 36.06 -33.07 -35.62
CA ARG A 157 34.96 -32.26 -35.03
C ARG A 157 35.53 -31.40 -33.89
N SER A 158 35.44 -30.07 -33.99
CA SER A 158 35.79 -29.18 -32.88
C SER A 158 34.80 -29.31 -31.72
N ARG A 159 35.22 -28.86 -30.52
CA ARG A 159 34.46 -28.90 -29.26
C ARG A 159 33.77 -27.54 -29.07
N ARG A 160 32.52 -27.47 -28.59
CA ARG A 160 31.65 -26.26 -28.74
C ARG A 160 30.82 -25.88 -27.48
N ALA A 161 30.86 -24.62 -26.97
CA ALA A 161 30.19 -24.16 -25.71
C ALA A 161 29.72 -22.68 -25.56
N ALA A 162 30.55 -21.64 -25.77
CA ALA A 162 30.13 -20.21 -25.74
C ALA A 162 29.48 -19.78 -27.07
N THR A 163 28.94 -18.57 -27.21
CA THR A 163 28.36 -18.14 -28.51
C THR A 163 29.42 -18.00 -29.62
N SER A 164 29.10 -18.55 -30.79
CA SER A 164 29.92 -18.48 -32.02
C SER A 164 29.72 -17.19 -32.83
N ARG A 165 28.62 -16.47 -32.58
CA ARG A 165 28.11 -15.36 -33.39
C ARG A 165 28.82 -14.05 -33.04
N PRO A 166 29.66 -13.48 -33.92
CA PRO A 166 30.43 -12.28 -33.61
C PRO A 166 29.55 -11.07 -33.24
N GLU A 167 28.35 -10.98 -33.81
CA GLU A 167 27.36 -9.93 -33.55
C GLU A 167 26.83 -9.94 -32.10
N ARG A 168 26.87 -11.12 -31.44
CA ARG A 168 26.48 -11.33 -30.04
C ARG A 168 27.61 -11.07 -29.03
N VAL A 169 28.82 -10.72 -29.47
CA VAL A 169 29.95 -10.37 -28.60
C VAL A 169 29.95 -8.87 -28.30
N TRP A 170 30.16 -8.47 -27.05
CA TRP A 170 30.19 -7.06 -26.67
C TRP A 170 31.46 -6.34 -27.19
N PRO A 171 31.35 -5.20 -27.90
CA PRO A 171 32.51 -4.46 -28.42
C PRO A 171 33.52 -4.08 -27.33
N ASP A 172 34.82 -4.29 -27.62
CA ASP A 172 35.94 -4.06 -26.68
C ASP A 172 35.80 -4.78 -25.29
N GLY A 173 34.82 -5.68 -25.12
CA GLY A 173 34.48 -6.29 -23.82
C GLY A 173 33.72 -5.39 -22.85
N VAL A 174 33.13 -4.29 -23.35
CA VAL A 174 32.42 -3.28 -22.53
C VAL A 174 30.92 -3.56 -22.54
N ILE A 175 30.33 -3.65 -21.36
CA ILE A 175 28.90 -3.95 -21.16
C ILE A 175 28.25 -2.80 -20.36
N PRO A 176 27.60 -1.84 -21.05
CA PRO A 176 26.85 -0.78 -20.38
C PRO A 176 25.61 -1.35 -19.67
N PHE A 177 25.31 -0.88 -18.46
CA PHE A 177 24.18 -1.36 -17.65
C PHE A 177 23.34 -0.23 -17.03
N VAL A 178 22.08 -0.56 -16.74
CA VAL A 178 21.15 0.22 -15.93
C VAL A 178 20.46 -0.71 -14.93
N ILE A 179 20.29 -0.28 -13.67
CA ILE A 179 19.52 -1.01 -12.66
C ILE A 179 18.17 -0.30 -12.47
N GLY A 180 17.06 -1.00 -12.74
CA GLY A 180 15.71 -0.46 -12.62
C GLY A 180 15.38 0.08 -11.22
N GLY A 181 14.48 1.06 -11.15
CA GLY A 181 14.11 1.74 -9.89
C GLY A 181 13.73 0.77 -8.76
N ASN A 182 12.94 -0.26 -9.10
CA ASN A 182 12.24 -1.15 -8.17
C ASN A 182 13.12 -2.12 -7.34
N PHE A 183 14.45 -2.11 -7.49
CA PHE A 183 15.36 -2.95 -6.69
C PHE A 183 15.86 -2.21 -5.44
N THR A 184 15.95 -2.94 -4.32
CA THR A 184 16.46 -2.43 -3.04
C THR A 184 17.96 -2.11 -3.09
N GLY A 185 18.47 -1.34 -2.11
CA GLY A 185 19.90 -1.10 -1.92
C GLY A 185 20.73 -2.39 -1.82
N SER A 186 20.23 -3.39 -1.11
CA SER A 186 20.89 -4.70 -0.98
C SER A 186 20.90 -5.51 -2.28
N GLN A 187 19.81 -5.49 -3.06
CA GLN A 187 19.78 -6.12 -4.38
C GLN A 187 20.75 -5.43 -5.35
N ARG A 188 20.78 -4.09 -5.35
CA ARG A 188 21.75 -3.28 -6.12
C ARG A 188 23.20 -3.61 -5.74
N ALA A 189 23.48 -3.82 -4.45
CA ALA A 189 24.78 -4.25 -3.96
C ALA A 189 25.18 -5.63 -4.51
N VAL A 190 24.30 -6.64 -4.43
CA VAL A 190 24.57 -7.99 -5.00
C VAL A 190 24.80 -7.93 -6.51
N PHE A 191 24.07 -7.09 -7.25
CA PHE A 191 24.27 -6.95 -8.70
C PHE A 191 25.65 -6.36 -9.02
N ARG A 192 26.08 -5.33 -8.28
CA ARG A 192 27.42 -4.75 -8.40
C ARG A 192 28.52 -5.75 -7.99
N GLN A 193 28.31 -6.54 -6.95
CA GLN A 193 29.26 -7.56 -6.51
C GLN A 193 29.41 -8.68 -7.55
N ALA A 194 28.30 -9.14 -8.17
CA ALA A 194 28.31 -10.11 -9.26
C ALA A 194 29.02 -9.60 -10.52
N MET A 195 28.86 -8.31 -10.85
CA MET A 195 29.62 -7.66 -11.93
C MET A 195 31.12 -7.53 -11.58
N ARG A 196 31.46 -7.04 -10.38
CA ARG A 196 32.86 -6.98 -9.88
C ARG A 196 33.54 -8.34 -9.94
N HIS A 197 32.85 -9.43 -9.59
CA HIS A 197 33.37 -10.80 -9.66
C HIS A 197 33.73 -11.24 -11.09
N TRP A 198 32.91 -10.90 -12.10
CA TRP A 198 33.25 -11.13 -13.50
C TRP A 198 34.44 -10.26 -13.97
N GLU A 199 34.47 -8.97 -13.59
CA GLU A 199 35.58 -8.06 -13.91
C GLU A 199 36.92 -8.51 -13.27
N LYS A 200 36.91 -9.03 -12.04
CA LYS A 200 38.11 -9.47 -11.30
C LYS A 200 38.82 -10.64 -11.99
N HIS A 201 38.05 -11.55 -12.58
CA HIS A 201 38.60 -12.78 -13.18
C HIS A 201 38.83 -12.69 -14.70
N THR A 202 38.18 -11.76 -15.40
CA THR A 202 38.22 -11.64 -16.86
C THR A 202 38.67 -10.24 -17.31
N CYS A 203 38.58 -9.93 -18.61
CA CYS A 203 38.75 -8.56 -19.12
C CYS A 203 37.44 -7.96 -19.65
N VAL A 204 36.29 -8.54 -19.29
CA VAL A 204 34.98 -7.90 -19.43
C VAL A 204 34.90 -6.72 -18.45
N THR A 205 34.16 -5.67 -18.79
CA THR A 205 34.02 -4.47 -17.94
C THR A 205 32.59 -3.95 -17.99
N PHE A 206 32.01 -3.73 -16.82
CA PHE A 206 30.63 -3.25 -16.67
C PHE A 206 30.64 -1.76 -16.34
N LEU A 207 29.92 -0.97 -17.12
CA LEU A 207 29.88 0.49 -17.02
C LEU A 207 28.45 0.97 -16.78
N GLU A 208 28.25 1.97 -15.91
CA GLU A 208 26.93 2.64 -15.86
C GLU A 208 26.70 3.39 -17.17
N ARG A 209 25.59 3.08 -17.84
CA ARG A 209 25.26 3.62 -19.16
C ARG A 209 25.21 5.15 -19.14
N THR A 210 25.81 5.78 -20.15
CA THR A 210 25.73 7.21 -20.41
C THR A 210 24.89 7.50 -21.66
N ASP A 211 25.43 7.23 -22.85
CA ASP A 211 24.80 7.49 -24.14
C ASP A 211 24.68 6.23 -25.04
N GLU A 212 25.18 5.08 -24.61
CA GLU A 212 25.31 3.89 -25.45
C GLU A 212 23.95 3.33 -25.90
N ASP A 213 23.78 3.04 -27.20
CA ASP A 213 22.56 2.43 -27.74
C ASP A 213 22.26 1.07 -27.09
N SER A 214 23.26 0.18 -27.03
CA SER A 214 23.09 -1.21 -26.64
C SER A 214 23.54 -1.39 -25.19
N TYR A 215 22.64 -1.82 -24.29
CA TYR A 215 22.91 -1.92 -22.85
C TYR A 215 22.01 -2.96 -22.18
N ILE A 216 22.44 -3.47 -21.02
CA ILE A 216 21.61 -4.35 -20.19
C ILE A 216 20.76 -3.55 -19.18
N VAL A 217 19.56 -4.06 -18.90
CA VAL A 217 18.65 -3.49 -17.90
C VAL A 217 18.23 -4.55 -16.90
N PHE A 218 18.66 -4.42 -15.64
CA PHE A 218 18.12 -5.23 -14.55
C PHE A 218 16.67 -4.83 -14.30
N THR A 219 15.76 -5.82 -14.36
CA THR A 219 14.32 -5.63 -14.28
C THR A 219 13.61 -6.86 -13.71
N TYR A 220 12.32 -6.76 -13.40
CA TYR A 220 11.46 -7.88 -13.03
C TYR A 220 10.61 -8.29 -14.25
N ARG A 221 10.67 -9.56 -14.68
CA ARG A 221 9.80 -10.11 -15.73
C ARG A 221 9.16 -11.45 -15.31
N PRO A 222 8.02 -11.86 -15.91
CA PRO A 222 7.35 -13.11 -15.58
C PRO A 222 8.17 -14.39 -15.81
N CYS A 223 9.28 -14.33 -16.57
CA CYS A 223 10.17 -15.47 -16.80
C CYS A 223 10.95 -15.95 -15.54
N GLY A 224 10.89 -15.20 -14.43
CA GLY A 224 11.68 -15.51 -13.23
C GLY A 224 13.11 -15.01 -13.36
N CYS A 225 14.09 -15.90 -13.21
CA CYS A 225 15.49 -15.62 -13.52
C CYS A 225 15.69 -15.92 -15.02
N CYS A 226 15.91 -14.90 -15.85
CA CYS A 226 16.19 -15.12 -17.27
C CYS A 226 16.96 -13.96 -17.91
N SER A 227 17.79 -14.28 -18.90
CA SER A 227 18.70 -13.33 -19.56
C SER A 227 18.92 -13.72 -21.02
N TYR A 228 19.23 -12.74 -21.87
CA TYR A 228 19.56 -12.99 -23.29
C TYR A 228 21.03 -13.41 -23.44
N VAL A 229 21.29 -14.37 -24.34
CA VAL A 229 22.66 -14.83 -24.61
C VAL A 229 23.40 -13.86 -25.51
N GLY A 230 24.36 -13.15 -24.95
CA GLY A 230 25.19 -12.15 -25.63
C GLY A 230 24.49 -10.81 -25.86
N ARG A 231 25.15 -9.95 -26.61
CA ARG A 231 24.62 -8.66 -27.09
C ARG A 231 23.52 -8.87 -28.14
N ARG A 232 22.38 -8.19 -27.99
CA ARG A 232 21.34 -8.11 -29.05
C ARG A 232 21.56 -6.93 -30.01
N GLY A 233 21.95 -5.77 -29.48
CA GLY A 233 22.00 -4.50 -30.22
C GLY A 233 20.62 -3.85 -30.42
N GLY A 234 20.60 -2.55 -30.74
CA GLY A 234 19.36 -1.81 -31.00
C GLY A 234 18.55 -1.54 -29.74
N GLY A 235 19.16 -0.92 -28.73
CA GLY A 235 18.48 -0.53 -27.49
C GLY A 235 18.69 -1.48 -26.29
N PRO A 236 17.80 -1.40 -25.28
CA PRO A 236 17.90 -2.16 -24.03
C PRO A 236 17.60 -3.65 -24.20
N GLN A 237 18.47 -4.51 -23.65
CA GLN A 237 18.15 -5.92 -23.41
C GLN A 237 17.92 -6.18 -21.91
N ALA A 238 16.86 -6.91 -21.58
CA ALA A 238 16.50 -7.21 -20.20
C ALA A 238 17.36 -8.34 -19.62
N ILE A 239 17.77 -8.18 -18.36
CA ILE A 239 18.19 -9.25 -17.46
C ILE A 239 17.18 -9.29 -16.30
N SER A 240 16.41 -10.37 -16.24
CA SER A 240 15.32 -10.55 -15.28
C SER A 240 15.82 -11.21 -14.00
N ILE A 241 15.69 -10.52 -12.88
CA ILE A 241 15.97 -11.06 -11.54
C ILE A 241 14.63 -11.15 -10.79
N GLY A 242 13.92 -12.27 -10.99
CA GLY A 242 12.66 -12.56 -10.31
C GLY A 242 12.78 -12.78 -8.79
N LYS A 243 11.65 -13.09 -8.13
CA LYS A 243 11.62 -13.43 -6.70
C LYS A 243 12.56 -14.61 -6.40
N ASN A 244 13.43 -14.46 -5.40
CA ASN A 244 14.49 -15.40 -4.99
C ASN A 244 15.69 -15.55 -5.98
N CYS A 245 15.73 -14.79 -7.08
CA CYS A 245 16.85 -14.79 -8.04
C CYS A 245 18.01 -13.87 -7.62
N ASP A 246 17.82 -13.06 -6.58
CA ASP A 246 18.73 -12.02 -6.08
C ASP A 246 19.89 -12.54 -5.22
N LYS A 247 20.25 -13.82 -5.41
CA LYS A 247 21.42 -14.45 -4.78
C LYS A 247 22.64 -14.31 -5.69
N PHE A 248 23.79 -13.94 -5.13
CA PHE A 248 25.06 -13.70 -5.86
C PHE A 248 25.31 -14.68 -7.02
N GLY A 249 25.35 -15.99 -6.75
CA GLY A 249 25.64 -17.01 -7.77
C GLY A 249 24.55 -17.25 -8.81
N ILE A 250 23.32 -16.75 -8.61
CA ILE A 250 22.29 -16.69 -9.66
C ILE A 250 22.54 -15.46 -10.55
N VAL A 251 22.84 -14.30 -9.96
CA VAL A 251 23.15 -13.09 -10.74
C VAL A 251 24.43 -13.28 -11.58
N VAL A 252 25.45 -13.96 -11.06
CA VAL A 252 26.66 -14.33 -11.83
C VAL A 252 26.32 -15.26 -13.01
N HIS A 253 25.33 -16.16 -12.88
CA HIS A 253 24.83 -17.03 -13.97
C HIS A 253 24.10 -16.22 -15.05
N GLU A 254 23.16 -15.36 -14.67
CA GLU A 254 22.43 -14.50 -15.61
C GLU A 254 23.35 -13.51 -16.36
N LEU A 255 24.43 -13.05 -15.70
CA LEU A 255 25.50 -12.28 -16.33
C LEU A 255 26.37 -13.13 -17.27
N GLY A 256 26.53 -14.43 -17.01
CA GLY A 256 27.17 -15.36 -17.95
C GLY A 256 26.43 -15.45 -19.27
N HIS A 257 25.09 -15.46 -19.23
CA HIS A 257 24.27 -15.30 -20.44
C HIS A 257 24.55 -13.96 -21.14
N VAL A 258 24.52 -12.82 -20.43
CA VAL A 258 24.85 -11.50 -21.02
C VAL A 258 26.21 -11.50 -21.72
N ILE A 259 27.22 -12.14 -21.12
CA ILE A 259 28.60 -12.26 -21.63
C ILE A 259 28.67 -13.12 -22.90
N GLY A 260 27.69 -13.98 -23.16
CA GLY A 260 27.57 -14.79 -24.37
C GLY A 260 27.61 -16.30 -24.14
N PHE A 261 27.43 -16.79 -22.90
CA PHE A 261 27.47 -18.22 -22.60
C PHE A 261 26.09 -18.89 -22.70
N TRP A 262 26.09 -20.12 -23.22
CA TRP A 262 24.97 -21.06 -23.13
C TRP A 262 25.15 -21.98 -21.93
N HIS A 263 24.14 -22.79 -21.60
CA HIS A 263 24.29 -23.79 -20.54
C HIS A 263 25.19 -24.95 -20.96
N GLU A 264 26.14 -25.34 -20.10
CA GLU A 264 27.19 -26.32 -20.39
C GLU A 264 26.61 -27.72 -20.76
N HIS A 265 25.41 -28.08 -20.29
CA HIS A 265 24.73 -29.33 -20.67
C HIS A 265 24.10 -29.31 -22.07
N THR A 266 24.08 -28.17 -22.77
CA THR A 266 23.52 -28.04 -24.13
C THR A 266 24.58 -28.15 -25.24
N ARG A 267 25.88 -28.17 -24.88
CA ARG A 267 27.03 -28.30 -25.80
C ARG A 267 26.86 -29.43 -26.83
N PRO A 268 27.18 -29.25 -28.12
CA PRO A 268 27.13 -30.33 -29.12
C PRO A 268 27.83 -31.64 -28.70
N ASP A 269 28.90 -31.57 -27.88
CA ASP A 269 29.68 -32.73 -27.44
C ASP A 269 29.26 -33.35 -26.10
N ARG A 270 28.24 -32.84 -25.38
CA ARG A 270 27.91 -33.29 -24.00
C ARG A 270 27.64 -34.79 -23.83
N ASP A 271 27.19 -35.50 -24.87
CA ASP A 271 26.96 -36.95 -24.85
C ASP A 271 28.22 -37.77 -24.45
N ARG A 272 29.42 -37.17 -24.51
CA ARG A 272 30.68 -37.79 -24.08
C ARG A 272 30.94 -37.67 -22.57
N HIS A 273 30.24 -36.76 -21.88
CA HIS A 273 30.59 -36.32 -20.53
C HIS A 273 29.42 -36.51 -19.55
N VAL A 274 28.18 -36.32 -20.02
CA VAL A 274 26.94 -36.54 -19.25
C VAL A 274 25.95 -37.44 -20.01
N SER A 275 25.08 -38.10 -19.24
CA SER A 275 23.85 -38.75 -19.70
C SER A 275 22.65 -37.87 -19.33
N ILE A 276 21.69 -37.72 -20.25
CA ILE A 276 20.39 -37.11 -19.96
C ILE A 276 19.38 -38.23 -19.75
N VAL A 277 18.81 -38.31 -18.55
CA VAL A 277 17.84 -39.34 -18.14
C VAL A 277 16.45 -38.82 -18.47
N ARG A 278 16.05 -39.00 -19.74
CA ARG A 278 14.86 -38.36 -20.34
C ARG A 278 13.57 -38.71 -19.63
N GLU A 279 13.45 -39.95 -19.19
CA GLU A 279 12.33 -40.45 -18.42
C GLU A 279 12.10 -39.67 -17.12
N ASN A 280 13.15 -39.09 -16.51
CA ASN A 280 13.05 -38.32 -15.28
C ASN A 280 12.68 -36.84 -15.46
N ILE A 281 12.58 -36.35 -16.70
CA ILE A 281 12.22 -34.96 -16.99
C ILE A 281 10.71 -34.75 -16.77
N GLN A 282 10.30 -33.57 -16.32
CA GLN A 282 8.90 -33.15 -16.28
C GLN A 282 8.32 -33.03 -17.71
N PRO A 283 7.12 -33.57 -17.99
CA PRO A 283 6.50 -33.49 -19.31
C PRO A 283 6.46 -32.06 -19.85
N GLY A 284 6.96 -31.86 -21.08
CA GLY A 284 7.02 -30.56 -21.74
C GLY A 284 8.26 -29.72 -21.41
N GLN A 285 9.17 -30.17 -20.53
CA GLN A 285 10.43 -29.48 -20.23
C GLN A 285 11.65 -30.06 -20.96
N GLU A 286 11.46 -31.05 -21.84
CA GLU A 286 12.53 -31.78 -22.54
C GLU A 286 13.31 -30.89 -23.52
N TYR A 287 12.74 -29.77 -23.95
CA TYR A 287 13.40 -28.80 -24.83
C TYR A 287 14.64 -28.16 -24.18
N ASN A 288 14.64 -28.01 -22.84
CA ASN A 288 15.77 -27.48 -22.06
C ASN A 288 17.02 -28.39 -22.09
N PHE A 289 16.90 -29.61 -22.62
CA PHE A 289 17.97 -30.61 -22.70
C PHE A 289 18.34 -30.96 -24.15
N LEU A 290 17.89 -30.16 -25.12
CA LEU A 290 18.32 -30.25 -26.49
C LEU A 290 19.79 -29.81 -26.63
N LYS A 291 20.44 -30.26 -27.71
CA LYS A 291 21.71 -29.69 -28.14
C LYS A 291 21.44 -28.32 -28.76
N MET A 292 22.27 -27.34 -28.43
CA MET A 292 22.41 -26.17 -29.29
C MET A 292 23.08 -26.58 -30.60
N GLU A 293 22.75 -25.87 -31.68
CA GLU A 293 23.33 -26.17 -32.99
C GLU A 293 24.80 -25.76 -33.10
N VAL A 294 25.54 -26.50 -33.93
CA VAL A 294 26.99 -26.34 -34.15
C VAL A 294 27.35 -24.93 -34.64
N GLN A 295 26.39 -24.23 -35.24
CA GLN A 295 26.54 -22.88 -35.80
C GLN A 295 26.33 -21.75 -34.77
N GLU A 296 25.73 -22.01 -33.60
CA GLU A 296 25.43 -21.00 -32.57
C GLU A 296 26.41 -21.01 -31.38
N VAL A 297 27.28 -22.01 -31.34
CA VAL A 297 28.04 -22.44 -30.15
C VAL A 297 29.49 -22.85 -30.49
N GLU A 298 30.49 -22.46 -29.68
CA GLU A 298 31.94 -22.61 -29.90
C GLU A 298 32.73 -22.65 -28.56
N SER A 299 33.59 -23.65 -28.26
CA SER A 299 34.21 -23.79 -26.91
C SER A 299 35.48 -22.98 -26.76
N LEU A 300 36.00 -22.47 -27.88
CA LEU A 300 37.34 -21.87 -27.93
C LEU A 300 38.39 -22.89 -27.43
N ASP A 301 38.21 -24.15 -27.83
CA ASP A 301 38.95 -25.35 -27.44
C ASP A 301 38.98 -25.71 -25.94
N GLU A 302 38.09 -25.15 -25.12
CA GLU A 302 37.92 -25.60 -23.73
C GLU A 302 37.34 -27.03 -23.60
N THR A 303 37.75 -27.72 -22.53
CA THR A 303 37.19 -29.00 -22.10
C THR A 303 35.76 -28.85 -21.59
N TYR A 304 35.10 -29.96 -21.27
CA TYR A 304 33.80 -29.94 -20.59
C TYR A 304 33.98 -29.60 -19.11
N ASP A 305 33.23 -28.63 -18.59
CA ASP A 305 33.41 -28.13 -17.22
C ASP A 305 32.19 -28.41 -16.33
N PHE A 306 32.27 -29.48 -15.55
CA PHE A 306 31.24 -29.86 -14.58
C PHE A 306 31.04 -28.82 -13.46
N ASP A 307 32.07 -28.02 -13.12
CA ASP A 307 32.03 -26.97 -12.10
C ASP A 307 31.52 -25.62 -12.66
N SER A 308 31.29 -25.51 -13.98
CA SER A 308 30.79 -24.29 -14.62
C SER A 308 29.52 -23.77 -13.95
N ILE A 309 29.48 -22.47 -13.70
CA ILE A 309 28.26 -21.83 -13.17
C ILE A 309 27.10 -21.92 -14.16
N MET A 310 27.38 -22.12 -15.45
CA MET A 310 26.38 -22.28 -16.51
C MET A 310 25.80 -23.70 -16.61
N HIS A 311 26.31 -24.67 -15.85
CA HIS A 311 25.75 -26.02 -15.84
C HIS A 311 24.42 -26.07 -15.04
N TYR A 312 23.47 -26.90 -15.46
CA TYR A 312 22.27 -27.24 -14.67
C TYR A 312 22.61 -28.18 -13.50
N ALA A 313 21.81 -28.14 -12.43
CA ALA A 313 21.93 -29.08 -11.33
C ALA A 313 21.41 -30.46 -11.77
N ARG A 314 21.91 -31.52 -11.11
CA ARG A 314 21.62 -32.92 -11.47
C ARG A 314 20.14 -33.29 -11.57
N ASN A 315 19.25 -32.60 -10.84
CA ASN A 315 17.80 -32.81 -10.79
C ASN A 315 16.98 -31.61 -11.31
N THR A 316 17.58 -30.70 -12.08
CA THR A 316 16.83 -29.58 -12.71
C THR A 316 15.74 -30.14 -13.65
N PHE A 317 14.54 -29.55 -13.62
CA PHE A 317 13.33 -30.03 -14.31
C PHE A 317 12.97 -31.51 -14.06
N SER A 318 13.34 -32.07 -12.91
CA SER A 318 13.02 -33.45 -12.56
C SER A 318 11.57 -33.64 -12.12
N ARG A 319 10.95 -34.76 -12.52
CA ARG A 319 9.61 -35.19 -12.09
C ARG A 319 9.54 -35.66 -10.62
N GLY A 320 10.68 -35.78 -9.94
CA GLY A 320 10.75 -36.22 -8.54
C GLY A 320 12.00 -35.72 -7.82
N ILE A 321 11.84 -35.34 -6.55
CA ILE A 321 12.85 -34.60 -5.75
C ILE A 321 14.24 -35.27 -5.76
N PHE A 322 14.28 -36.61 -5.72
CA PHE A 322 15.49 -37.43 -5.65
C PHE A 322 15.89 -38.09 -6.98
N LEU A 323 15.23 -37.74 -8.09
CA LEU A 323 15.53 -38.29 -9.41
C LEU A 323 16.46 -37.35 -10.19
N ASP A 324 17.65 -37.83 -10.55
CA ASP A 324 18.58 -37.09 -11.39
C ASP A 324 18.12 -37.13 -12.88
N THR A 325 18.10 -35.97 -13.53
CA THR A 325 17.89 -35.76 -14.97
C THR A 325 19.20 -35.66 -15.74
N ILE A 326 20.30 -35.28 -15.08
CA ILE A 326 21.65 -35.20 -15.65
C ILE A 326 22.63 -36.00 -14.77
N VAL A 327 23.36 -36.95 -15.36
CA VAL A 327 24.31 -37.82 -14.65
C VAL A 327 25.68 -37.81 -15.34
N PRO A 328 26.79 -37.45 -14.66
CA PRO A 328 28.15 -37.59 -15.20
C PRO A 328 28.50 -39.03 -15.57
N LYS A 329 29.14 -39.21 -16.74
CA LYS A 329 29.45 -40.54 -17.31
C LYS A 329 30.71 -41.19 -16.79
N TYR A 330 31.64 -40.42 -16.25
CA TYR A 330 32.91 -40.90 -15.74
C TYR A 330 33.28 -40.14 -14.46
N GLU A 331 34.22 -40.70 -13.72
CA GLU A 331 34.76 -40.13 -12.50
C GLU A 331 35.99 -39.28 -12.80
N VAL A 332 36.18 -38.22 -12.03
CA VAL A 332 37.36 -37.36 -12.06
C VAL A 332 38.03 -37.53 -10.69
N ASN A 333 39.28 -37.99 -10.68
CA ASN A 333 40.03 -38.31 -9.46
C ASN A 333 39.33 -39.35 -8.55
N GLY A 334 38.62 -40.32 -9.12
CA GLY A 334 37.95 -41.41 -8.38
C GLY A 334 36.63 -41.03 -7.69
N VAL A 335 36.04 -39.89 -8.07
CA VAL A 335 34.71 -39.46 -7.61
C VAL A 335 33.91 -38.93 -8.81
N LYS A 336 32.59 -39.13 -8.84
CA LYS A 336 31.74 -38.47 -9.84
C LYS A 336 31.74 -36.94 -9.59
N PRO A 337 32.04 -36.11 -10.60
CA PRO A 337 32.13 -34.67 -10.39
C PRO A 337 30.76 -34.08 -10.02
N PRO A 338 30.69 -33.15 -9.06
CA PRO A 338 29.46 -32.39 -8.79
C PRO A 338 29.12 -31.47 -9.97
N ILE A 339 27.83 -31.19 -10.17
CA ILE A 339 27.33 -30.34 -11.27
C ILE A 339 26.30 -29.31 -10.80
N GLY A 340 26.31 -28.14 -11.43
CA GLY A 340 25.31 -27.09 -11.25
C GLY A 340 25.48 -26.24 -9.98
N GLN A 341 26.73 -25.97 -9.59
CA GLN A 341 27.04 -25.04 -8.48
C GLN A 341 26.55 -23.61 -8.80
N ARG A 342 26.26 -22.84 -7.74
CA ARG A 342 25.83 -21.43 -7.81
C ARG A 342 26.55 -20.59 -6.76
N THR A 343 27.88 -20.63 -6.78
CA THR A 343 28.77 -20.06 -5.76
C THR A 343 29.87 -19.16 -6.32
N ARG A 344 30.45 -19.51 -7.48
CA ARG A 344 31.61 -18.81 -8.08
C ARG A 344 31.65 -19.08 -9.59
N LEU A 345 32.66 -18.51 -10.26
CA LEU A 345 33.04 -18.91 -11.61
C LEU A 345 34.02 -20.09 -11.54
N SER A 346 33.91 -21.03 -12.46
CA SER A 346 34.88 -22.13 -12.62
C SER A 346 36.13 -21.67 -13.37
N LYS A 347 37.14 -22.55 -13.46
CA LYS A 347 38.33 -22.29 -14.30
C LYS A 347 37.98 -22.26 -15.79
N GLY A 348 37.04 -23.10 -16.25
CA GLY A 348 36.56 -23.10 -17.63
C GLY A 348 35.74 -21.86 -17.98
N ASP A 349 34.84 -21.40 -17.09
CA ASP A 349 34.08 -20.16 -17.26
C ASP A 349 35.04 -18.98 -17.52
N ILE A 350 36.09 -18.87 -16.70
CA ILE A 350 37.09 -17.80 -16.78
C ILE A 350 37.94 -17.91 -18.05
N ALA A 351 38.44 -19.11 -18.38
CA ALA A 351 39.27 -19.33 -19.56
C ALA A 351 38.50 -19.09 -20.87
N GLN A 352 37.26 -19.55 -20.94
CA GLN A 352 36.38 -19.36 -22.09
C GLN A 352 36.04 -17.87 -22.29
N ALA A 353 35.73 -17.13 -21.22
CA ALA A 353 35.49 -15.68 -21.30
C ALA A 353 36.75 -14.93 -21.74
N ARG A 354 37.92 -15.31 -21.21
CA ARG A 354 39.21 -14.71 -21.61
C ARG A 354 39.52 -14.92 -23.09
N LYS A 355 39.20 -16.09 -23.65
CA LYS A 355 39.34 -16.35 -25.09
C LYS A 355 38.30 -15.60 -25.93
N LEU A 356 37.03 -15.56 -25.50
CA LEU A 356 35.93 -14.92 -26.24
C LEU A 356 36.19 -13.42 -26.44
N TYR A 357 36.65 -12.74 -25.39
CA TYR A 357 36.97 -11.32 -25.38
C TYR A 357 38.44 -10.99 -25.71
N LYS A 358 39.24 -12.00 -26.11
CA LYS A 358 40.64 -11.88 -26.53
C LYS A 358 41.50 -11.11 -25.51
N CYS A 359 41.37 -11.48 -24.24
CA CYS A 359 42.04 -10.79 -23.15
C CYS A 359 43.57 -10.82 -23.28
N PRO A 360 44.29 -9.78 -22.80
CA PRO A 360 45.75 -9.75 -22.75
C PRO A 360 46.33 -10.97 -22.02
N ALA A 361 47.55 -11.36 -22.41
CA ALA A 361 48.22 -12.54 -21.87
C ALA A 361 48.67 -12.37 -20.40
N CYS A 362 48.82 -11.12 -19.95
CA CYS A 362 49.27 -10.75 -18.60
C CYS A 362 48.59 -9.45 -18.12
N GLY A 363 48.68 -9.20 -16.82
CA GLY A 363 47.91 -8.15 -16.14
C GLY A 363 46.51 -8.63 -15.72
N GLU A 364 45.86 -7.84 -14.86
CA GLU A 364 44.61 -8.22 -14.19
C GLU A 364 43.78 -6.99 -13.76
N THR A 365 42.54 -7.24 -13.31
CA THR A 365 41.67 -6.18 -12.76
C THR A 365 41.89 -6.07 -11.25
N LEU A 366 42.51 -4.97 -10.82
CA LEU A 366 42.84 -4.66 -9.44
C LEU A 366 41.68 -3.87 -8.82
N GLN A 367 40.97 -4.46 -7.85
CA GLN A 367 39.73 -3.92 -7.27
C GLN A 367 39.81 -3.62 -5.77
N ASP A 368 40.95 -3.90 -5.14
CA ASP A 368 41.19 -3.63 -3.73
C ASP A 368 41.55 -2.15 -3.52
N SER A 369 41.19 -1.57 -2.38
CA SER A 369 41.41 -0.13 -2.09
C SER A 369 42.89 0.25 -1.91
N THR A 370 43.78 -0.72 -1.74
CA THR A 370 45.25 -0.55 -1.84
C THR A 370 45.83 -1.79 -2.48
N GLY A 371 46.90 -1.63 -3.28
CA GLY A 371 47.55 -2.77 -3.91
C GLY A 371 48.89 -2.42 -4.56
N ASN A 372 49.57 -3.45 -5.04
CA ASN A 372 50.81 -3.30 -5.81
C ASN A 372 50.81 -4.28 -6.99
N PHE A 373 51.57 -3.94 -8.03
CA PHE A 373 51.75 -4.77 -9.21
C PHE A 373 53.08 -4.44 -9.89
N SER A 374 53.62 -5.40 -10.64
CA SER A 374 54.87 -5.25 -11.38
C SER A 374 54.70 -5.70 -12.82
N SER A 375 55.66 -5.37 -13.68
CA SER A 375 55.85 -6.15 -14.90
C SER A 375 56.07 -7.64 -14.56
N PRO A 376 55.74 -8.58 -15.48
CA PRO A 376 56.10 -9.98 -15.31
C PRO A 376 57.59 -10.16 -15.03
N GLU A 377 57.93 -11.23 -14.30
CA GLU A 377 59.31 -11.67 -14.02
C GLU A 377 60.19 -10.67 -13.23
N TYR A 378 59.67 -9.49 -12.86
CA TYR A 378 60.34 -8.52 -11.97
C TYR A 378 60.77 -9.17 -10.64
N PRO A 379 62.00 -8.93 -10.14
CA PRO A 379 63.00 -7.98 -10.62
C PRO A 379 64.01 -8.57 -11.63
N ASN A 380 63.80 -9.79 -12.14
CA ASN A 380 64.76 -10.51 -12.98
C ASN A 380 64.80 -10.01 -14.43
N GLY A 381 63.83 -9.18 -14.83
CA GLY A 381 63.65 -8.67 -16.18
C GLY A 381 62.47 -9.30 -16.89
N TYR A 382 61.73 -8.49 -17.65
CA TYR A 382 60.53 -8.91 -18.38
C TYR A 382 60.91 -9.55 -19.72
N SER A 383 60.08 -10.44 -20.25
CA SER A 383 60.32 -11.01 -21.59
C SER A 383 59.95 -10.05 -22.74
N ALA A 384 60.68 -10.14 -23.85
CA ALA A 384 60.44 -9.31 -25.05
C ALA A 384 59.05 -9.58 -25.68
N HIS A 385 58.51 -8.58 -26.38
CA HIS A 385 57.22 -8.64 -27.10
C HIS A 385 55.97 -8.88 -26.23
N MET A 386 56.09 -8.67 -24.91
CA MET A 386 54.97 -8.73 -23.97
C MET A 386 53.91 -7.64 -24.19
N HIS A 387 52.65 -7.99 -23.94
CA HIS A 387 51.52 -7.06 -23.82
C HIS A 387 50.69 -7.40 -22.59
N CYS A 388 50.81 -6.57 -21.54
CA CYS A 388 50.07 -6.70 -20.30
C CYS A 388 49.17 -5.49 -20.08
N VAL A 389 48.00 -5.70 -19.46
CA VAL A 389 47.09 -4.59 -19.10
C VAL A 389 46.53 -4.81 -17.70
N TRP A 390 46.76 -3.85 -16.81
CA TRP A 390 46.10 -3.77 -15.52
C TRP A 390 44.94 -2.77 -15.58
N ARG A 391 43.84 -3.11 -14.91
CA ARG A 391 42.65 -2.26 -14.79
C ARG A 391 42.41 -2.02 -13.31
N ILE A 392 42.83 -0.86 -12.81
CA ILE A 392 42.58 -0.48 -11.41
C ILE A 392 41.16 0.09 -11.37
N SER A 393 40.27 -0.49 -10.57
CA SER A 393 38.86 -0.12 -10.50
C SER A 393 38.39 -0.16 -9.06
N VAL A 394 38.49 1.00 -8.39
CA VAL A 394 38.14 1.19 -6.97
C VAL A 394 36.66 1.62 -6.84
N THR A 395 36.19 1.93 -5.63
CA THR A 395 34.76 2.20 -5.43
C THR A 395 34.34 3.57 -6.01
N PRO A 396 33.20 3.66 -6.73
CA PRO A 396 32.76 4.90 -7.36
C PRO A 396 32.63 6.09 -6.39
N GLY A 397 33.40 7.15 -6.66
CA GLY A 397 33.56 8.33 -5.78
C GLY A 397 34.90 8.40 -5.06
N GLU A 398 35.74 7.36 -5.16
CA GLU A 398 37.17 7.39 -4.83
C GLU A 398 38.02 7.79 -6.05
N LYS A 399 39.25 8.25 -5.81
CA LYS A 399 40.28 8.49 -6.83
C LYS A 399 41.50 7.63 -6.52
N ILE A 400 42.26 7.28 -7.55
CA ILE A 400 43.43 6.41 -7.45
C ILE A 400 44.68 7.29 -7.50
N ILE A 401 45.54 7.17 -6.49
CA ILE A 401 46.95 7.60 -6.59
C ILE A 401 47.76 6.37 -7.01
N LEU A 402 48.46 6.47 -8.15
CA LEU A 402 49.38 5.46 -8.67
C LEU A 402 50.81 5.97 -8.57
N ASN A 403 51.68 5.26 -7.86
CA ASN A 403 53.08 5.60 -7.65
C ASN A 403 54.01 4.48 -8.15
N PHE A 404 55.04 4.82 -8.92
CA PHE A 404 56.05 3.88 -9.39
C PHE A 404 57.27 3.96 -8.48
N THR A 405 57.58 2.88 -7.77
CA THR A 405 58.73 2.80 -6.85
C THR A 405 60.01 2.33 -7.54
N SER A 406 59.87 1.61 -8.65
CA SER A 406 60.96 1.10 -9.47
C SER A 406 60.54 1.11 -10.94
N MET A 407 61.45 1.51 -11.83
CA MET A 407 61.28 1.45 -13.27
C MET A 407 62.64 1.30 -13.93
N ASP A 408 62.77 0.32 -14.82
CA ASP A 408 63.91 0.04 -15.69
C ASP A 408 63.39 -0.64 -16.96
N LEU A 409 62.95 0.19 -17.91
CA LEU A 409 62.43 -0.22 -19.22
C LEU A 409 63.37 0.25 -20.34
N TYR A 410 63.43 -0.46 -21.48
CA TYR A 410 64.32 -0.08 -22.56
C TYR A 410 64.07 1.35 -23.08
N ARG A 411 65.08 2.22 -22.89
CA ARG A 411 64.98 3.67 -23.13
C ARG A 411 64.94 3.97 -24.62
N SER A 412 63.84 4.54 -25.09
CA SER A 412 63.66 4.92 -26.49
C SER A 412 63.08 6.34 -26.67
N ARG A 413 63.35 6.98 -27.81
CA ARG A 413 62.79 8.30 -28.13
C ARG A 413 61.26 8.20 -28.17
N LEU A 414 60.58 9.09 -27.44
CA LEU A 414 59.11 9.08 -27.26
C LEU A 414 58.54 7.75 -26.73
N CYS A 415 59.37 6.89 -26.11
CA CYS A 415 58.96 5.59 -25.58
C CYS A 415 58.22 4.73 -26.62
N TRP A 416 58.72 4.68 -27.86
CA TRP A 416 58.09 3.95 -28.96
C TRP A 416 58.13 2.43 -28.79
N TYR A 417 59.24 1.85 -28.32
CA TYR A 417 59.42 0.39 -28.25
C TYR A 417 58.81 -0.23 -27.00
N ASP A 418 59.41 0.07 -25.85
CA ASP A 418 59.12 -0.53 -24.56
C ASP A 418 58.65 0.57 -23.61
N TYR A 419 57.45 0.42 -23.04
CA TYR A 419 56.79 1.48 -22.30
C TYR A 419 55.69 0.97 -21.38
N VAL A 420 55.44 1.73 -20.31
CA VAL A 420 54.18 1.69 -19.55
C VAL A 420 53.38 2.96 -19.82
N GLU A 421 52.10 2.80 -20.14
CA GLU A 421 51.17 3.87 -20.49
C GLU A 421 49.99 3.89 -19.51
N VAL A 422 49.70 5.05 -18.93
CA VAL A 422 48.65 5.23 -17.92
C VAL A 422 47.55 6.15 -18.47
N ARG A 423 46.30 5.68 -18.42
CA ARG A 423 45.11 6.39 -18.90
C ARG A 423 44.05 6.51 -17.81
N ASP A 424 43.33 7.63 -17.82
CA ASP A 424 42.35 8.02 -16.80
C ASP A 424 40.94 7.56 -17.22
N GLY A 425 40.53 6.37 -16.76
CA GLY A 425 39.33 5.67 -17.19
C GLY A 425 39.55 4.16 -17.38
N PHE A 426 38.61 3.49 -18.04
CA PHE A 426 38.52 2.02 -18.07
C PHE A 426 39.11 1.33 -19.32
N TRP A 427 39.51 2.09 -20.36
CA TRP A 427 39.87 1.53 -21.67
C TRP A 427 40.93 2.33 -22.45
N ARG A 428 41.48 1.70 -23.49
CA ARG A 428 42.52 2.23 -24.40
C ARG A 428 42.23 3.59 -25.06
N LYS A 429 40.98 4.04 -25.12
CA LYS A 429 40.61 5.37 -25.67
C LYS A 429 40.53 6.48 -24.59
N ALA A 430 40.67 6.14 -23.31
CA ALA A 430 40.64 7.10 -22.22
C ALA A 430 41.79 8.15 -22.31
N PRO A 431 41.62 9.35 -21.73
CA PRO A 431 42.64 10.39 -21.68
C PRO A 431 44.00 9.87 -21.18
N LEU A 432 45.06 10.19 -21.92
CA LEU A 432 46.42 9.80 -21.58
C LEU A 432 46.96 10.67 -20.43
N ARG A 433 47.34 10.04 -19.32
CA ARG A 433 48.04 10.71 -18.20
C ARG A 433 49.56 10.74 -18.42
N GLY A 434 50.11 9.69 -19.02
CA GLY A 434 51.50 9.67 -19.46
C GLY A 434 51.96 8.32 -20.00
N ARG A 435 53.13 8.33 -20.63
CA ARG A 435 53.79 7.17 -21.25
C ARG A 435 55.27 7.22 -20.89
N PHE A 436 55.78 6.16 -20.27
CA PHE A 436 57.03 6.17 -19.52
C PHE A 436 57.94 5.02 -19.93
N CYS A 437 59.26 5.27 -19.98
CA CYS A 437 60.30 4.30 -20.32
C CYS A 437 61.67 4.79 -19.83
N GLY A 438 62.69 3.93 -19.88
CA GLY A 438 63.98 4.19 -19.23
C GLY A 438 63.92 3.92 -17.73
N GLY A 439 64.87 4.51 -16.99
CA GLY A 439 64.99 4.40 -15.54
C GLY A 439 64.56 5.63 -14.74
N LYS A 440 63.81 6.58 -15.33
CA LYS A 440 63.28 7.74 -14.60
C LYS A 440 61.87 7.42 -14.08
N LEU A 441 61.69 7.48 -12.77
CA LEU A 441 60.36 7.40 -12.14
C LEU A 441 59.50 8.63 -12.53
N PRO A 442 58.20 8.44 -12.85
CA PRO A 442 57.24 9.52 -12.98
C PRO A 442 56.81 10.05 -11.60
N GLU A 443 56.25 11.27 -11.58
CA GLU A 443 55.53 11.80 -10.42
C GLU A 443 54.27 10.96 -10.12
N PRO A 444 53.77 10.92 -8.87
CA PRO A 444 52.54 10.20 -8.51
C PRO A 444 51.34 10.65 -9.36
N ILE A 445 50.69 9.69 -10.01
CA ILE A 445 49.60 9.94 -10.96
C ILE A 445 48.27 9.83 -10.21
N VAL A 446 47.52 10.93 -10.13
CA VAL A 446 46.17 10.96 -9.54
C VAL A 446 45.12 10.87 -10.65
N SER A 447 44.17 9.96 -10.53
CA SER A 447 43.01 9.86 -11.44
C SER A 447 41.98 10.97 -11.20
N THR A 448 41.13 11.23 -12.20
CA THR A 448 39.96 12.12 -12.02
C THR A 448 38.77 11.40 -11.40
N ASP A 449 38.64 10.10 -11.66
CA ASP A 449 37.52 9.25 -11.26
C ASP A 449 38.01 7.84 -10.87
N SER A 450 37.13 6.92 -10.50
CA SER A 450 37.48 5.68 -9.77
C SER A 450 38.11 4.55 -10.60
N ARG A 451 38.61 4.82 -11.81
CA ARG A 451 39.24 3.82 -12.69
C ARG A 451 40.51 4.33 -13.39
N LEU A 452 41.57 3.52 -13.41
CA LEU A 452 42.78 3.71 -14.23
C LEU A 452 43.03 2.48 -15.11
N TRP A 453 43.48 2.73 -16.34
CA TRP A 453 43.91 1.72 -17.30
C TRP A 453 45.41 1.84 -17.52
N VAL A 454 46.15 0.77 -17.24
CA VAL A 454 47.62 0.75 -17.31
C VAL A 454 48.05 -0.34 -18.29
N GLU A 455 48.61 0.04 -19.44
CA GLU A 455 49.16 -0.88 -20.43
C GLU A 455 50.69 -0.91 -20.34
N PHE A 456 51.27 -2.11 -20.23
CA PHE A 456 52.69 -2.34 -20.46
C PHE A 456 52.88 -3.06 -21.78
N ARG A 457 53.77 -2.54 -22.62
CA ARG A 457 54.18 -3.19 -23.86
C ARG A 457 55.69 -3.17 -24.01
N SER A 458 56.24 -4.33 -24.33
CA SER A 458 57.56 -4.48 -24.91
C SER A 458 57.41 -4.75 -26.40
N SER A 459 58.35 -4.25 -27.21
CA SER A 459 58.43 -4.59 -28.64
C SER A 459 59.85 -4.59 -29.20
N SER A 460 60.85 -4.33 -28.37
CA SER A 460 62.25 -4.53 -28.69
C SER A 460 62.76 -5.88 -28.14
N ASN A 461 63.89 -6.34 -28.68
CA ASN A 461 64.60 -7.52 -28.17
C ASN A 461 65.53 -7.17 -26.98
N TRP A 462 65.50 -5.93 -26.50
CA TRP A 462 66.33 -5.43 -25.42
C TRP A 462 65.44 -5.17 -24.20
N VAL A 463 65.67 -5.89 -23.10
CA VAL A 463 64.80 -5.84 -21.92
C VAL A 463 65.55 -5.26 -20.72
N GLY A 464 64.82 -4.52 -19.87
CA GLY A 464 65.30 -4.07 -18.57
C GLY A 464 64.70 -4.90 -17.43
N LYS A 465 65.01 -4.56 -16.17
CA LYS A 465 64.48 -5.26 -14.99
C LYS A 465 62.96 -5.17 -14.85
N GLY A 466 62.33 -4.17 -15.48
CA GLY A 466 60.88 -3.96 -15.43
C GLY A 466 60.47 -2.82 -14.50
N PHE A 467 59.24 -2.86 -13.99
CA PHE A 467 58.73 -1.84 -13.07
C PHE A 467 57.98 -2.45 -11.89
N PHE A 468 57.88 -1.68 -10.80
CA PHE A 468 57.04 -1.98 -9.64
C PHE A 468 56.25 -0.74 -9.24
N ALA A 469 54.93 -0.88 -9.16
CA ALA A 469 53.99 0.19 -8.85
C ALA A 469 53.11 -0.17 -7.65
N VAL A 470 52.74 0.84 -6.88
CA VAL A 470 51.82 0.77 -5.74
C VAL A 470 50.69 1.76 -6.00
N TYR A 471 49.47 1.41 -5.64
CA TYR A 471 48.32 2.31 -5.74
C TYR A 471 47.49 2.33 -4.45
N GLU A 472 46.87 3.48 -4.18
CA GLU A 472 45.89 3.67 -3.10
C GLU A 472 44.64 4.39 -3.62
N ALA A 473 43.48 3.93 -3.17
CA ALA A 473 42.20 4.63 -3.25
C ALA A 473 42.11 5.70 -2.16
N ILE A 474 42.01 6.96 -2.58
CA ILE A 474 41.67 8.10 -1.73
C ILE A 474 40.20 8.47 -1.94
N CYS A 475 39.49 8.71 -0.84
CA CYS A 475 38.09 9.11 -0.87
C CYS A 475 37.94 10.63 -0.69
N GLY A 476 36.97 11.25 -1.37
CA GLY A 476 36.67 12.67 -1.22
C GLY A 476 37.25 13.61 -2.29
N GLY A 477 37.35 14.88 -1.93
CA GLY A 477 37.72 16.00 -2.79
C GLY A 477 36.53 16.72 -3.42
N ASP A 478 36.82 17.64 -4.33
CA ASP A 478 35.83 18.50 -4.97
C ASP A 478 35.06 17.79 -6.09
N VAL A 479 33.72 17.90 -6.04
CA VAL A 479 32.78 17.27 -6.96
C VAL A 479 31.94 18.36 -7.64
N LYS A 480 32.45 18.85 -8.77
CA LYS A 480 31.81 19.88 -9.61
C LYS A 480 31.04 19.23 -10.76
N LYS A 481 29.87 18.65 -10.43
CA LYS A 481 28.94 18.02 -11.38
C LYS A 481 27.51 18.39 -10.97
N ASP A 482 26.61 18.54 -11.93
CA ASP A 482 25.18 18.76 -11.65
C ASP A 482 24.47 17.49 -11.15
N ASN A 483 25.07 16.31 -11.28
CA ASN A 483 24.58 15.05 -10.74
C ASN A 483 25.69 14.01 -10.62
N GLY A 484 25.45 12.99 -9.80
CA GLY A 484 26.33 11.83 -9.66
C GLY A 484 25.98 10.98 -8.45
N HIS A 485 26.92 10.12 -8.06
CA HIS A 485 26.84 9.31 -6.85
C HIS A 485 28.12 9.44 -6.02
N ILE A 486 27.99 9.23 -4.72
CA ILE A 486 29.06 9.15 -3.73
C ILE A 486 28.83 7.88 -2.92
N GLN A 487 29.86 7.08 -2.72
CA GLN A 487 29.79 5.83 -1.97
C GLN A 487 30.86 5.84 -0.87
N SER A 488 30.62 5.13 0.23
CA SER A 488 31.66 4.86 1.23
C SER A 488 32.82 4.08 0.59
N PRO A 489 34.06 4.21 1.10
CA PRO A 489 35.19 3.39 0.63
C PRO A 489 34.83 1.91 0.56
N ASN A 490 35.34 1.21 -0.47
CA ASN A 490 35.17 -0.24 -0.71
C ASN A 490 33.75 -0.75 -1.08
N TYR A 491 32.68 0.06 -0.94
CA TYR A 491 31.29 -0.30 -1.27
C TYR A 491 31.16 -1.07 -2.60
N PRO A 492 30.35 -2.15 -2.69
CA PRO A 492 29.38 -2.64 -1.71
C PRO A 492 29.95 -3.57 -0.62
N ASP A 493 31.24 -3.88 -0.66
CA ASP A 493 31.90 -4.68 0.36
C ASP A 493 32.31 -3.79 1.55
N ASP A 494 32.54 -4.36 2.74
CA ASP A 494 32.70 -3.58 3.99
C ASP A 494 33.77 -2.48 3.88
N TYR A 495 33.48 -1.29 4.38
CA TYR A 495 34.43 -0.17 4.37
C TYR A 495 35.67 -0.45 5.24
N ARG A 496 36.75 0.29 5.00
CA ARG A 496 37.99 0.15 5.78
C ARG A 496 37.93 0.96 7.08
N PRO A 497 38.54 0.47 8.16
CA PRO A 497 38.67 1.21 9.41
C PRO A 497 39.62 2.42 9.24
N SER A 498 39.49 3.41 10.12
CA SER A 498 40.37 4.58 10.23
C SER A 498 40.47 5.42 8.95
N LYS A 499 39.40 5.48 8.16
CA LYS A 499 39.31 6.32 6.95
C LYS A 499 38.50 7.58 7.26
N ILE A 500 38.98 8.72 6.74
CA ILE A 500 38.29 10.01 6.79
C ILE A 500 38.13 10.48 5.35
N CYS A 501 36.89 10.67 4.91
CA CYS A 501 36.54 11.02 3.54
C CYS A 501 35.75 12.32 3.54
N ILE A 502 36.19 13.35 2.80
CA ILE A 502 35.52 14.65 2.76
C ILE A 502 35.21 15.02 1.31
N TRP A 503 33.94 15.03 0.93
CA TRP A 503 33.48 15.46 -0.39
C TRP A 503 32.93 16.89 -0.33
N ARG A 504 33.36 17.73 -1.29
CA ARG A 504 32.88 19.10 -1.48
C ARG A 504 32.05 19.17 -2.76
N ILE A 505 30.74 19.01 -2.63
CA ILE A 505 29.80 19.01 -3.75
C ILE A 505 29.51 20.46 -4.14
N GLN A 506 29.54 20.75 -5.44
CA GLN A 506 29.08 22.01 -6.02
C GLN A 506 28.33 21.75 -7.33
N VAL A 507 27.07 22.15 -7.36
CA VAL A 507 26.21 22.16 -8.56
C VAL A 507 26.24 23.56 -9.21
N SER A 508 25.56 23.72 -10.35
CA SER A 508 25.34 25.03 -10.98
C SER A 508 24.83 26.09 -10.00
N GLU A 509 25.30 27.33 -10.15
CA GLU A 509 24.89 28.44 -9.28
C GLU A 509 23.42 28.83 -9.51
N GLY A 510 22.74 29.29 -8.44
CA GLY A 510 21.30 29.56 -8.45
C GLY A 510 20.40 28.33 -8.18
N PHE A 511 20.98 27.16 -7.94
CA PHE A 511 20.27 25.91 -7.62
C PHE A 511 20.71 25.33 -6.28
N HIS A 512 19.99 24.31 -5.79
CA HIS A 512 20.31 23.60 -4.55
C HIS A 512 20.92 22.22 -4.84
N VAL A 513 21.48 21.58 -3.83
CA VAL A 513 21.92 20.18 -3.86
C VAL A 513 20.85 19.32 -3.17
N GLY A 514 20.32 18.35 -3.90
CA GLY A 514 19.55 17.24 -3.33
C GLY A 514 20.44 16.02 -3.14
N LEU A 515 20.30 15.33 -2.01
CA LEU A 515 20.88 14.01 -1.75
C LEU A 515 19.77 12.98 -1.57
N THR A 516 19.88 11.82 -2.21
CA THR A 516 19.02 10.67 -1.94
C THR A 516 19.85 9.42 -1.63
N PHE A 517 19.57 8.79 -0.50
CA PHE A 517 20.28 7.57 -0.09
C PHE A 517 19.68 6.34 -0.81
N GLN A 518 20.54 5.50 -1.42
CA GLN A 518 20.17 4.19 -1.99
C GLN A 518 20.36 3.05 -0.97
N SER A 519 21.35 3.19 -0.08
CA SER A 519 21.73 2.22 0.95
C SER A 519 22.47 2.95 2.07
N PHE A 520 22.34 2.45 3.31
CA PHE A 520 22.98 3.03 4.49
C PHE A 520 23.12 1.98 5.60
N GLU A 521 24.33 1.46 5.78
CA GLU A 521 24.72 0.50 6.80
C GLU A 521 26.08 0.92 7.36
N ILE A 522 26.06 1.74 8.42
CA ILE A 522 27.24 2.18 9.18
C ILE A 522 27.17 1.51 10.57
N GLU A 523 28.26 1.43 11.33
CA GLU A 523 28.20 1.00 12.73
C GLU A 523 27.14 1.82 13.51
N ARG A 524 26.41 1.16 14.42
CA ARG A 524 25.36 1.79 15.22
C ARG A 524 25.90 2.22 16.58
N HIS A 525 25.83 3.51 16.88
CA HIS A 525 26.03 4.07 18.22
C HIS A 525 24.96 5.14 18.50
N ASP A 526 24.40 5.19 19.71
CA ASP A 526 23.25 6.06 20.03
C ASP A 526 23.54 7.58 19.87
N SER A 527 24.81 7.97 19.83
CA SER A 527 25.27 9.34 19.54
C SER A 527 26.15 9.47 18.29
N CYS A 528 26.28 8.41 17.48
CA CYS A 528 27.18 8.35 16.31
C CYS A 528 28.62 8.86 16.63
N ALA A 529 29.25 8.20 17.61
CA ALA A 529 30.56 8.57 18.15
C ALA A 529 31.73 7.77 17.55
N TYR A 530 31.46 6.56 17.06
CA TYR A 530 32.40 5.70 16.34
C TYR A 530 32.34 6.04 14.84
N ASP A 531 31.86 5.13 13.99
CA ASP A 531 31.63 5.41 12.57
C ASP A 531 30.44 6.35 12.36
N TYR A 532 30.57 7.33 11.45
CA TYR A 532 29.47 8.23 11.09
C TYR A 532 29.61 8.91 9.72
N LEU A 533 28.46 9.28 9.15
CA LEU A 533 28.35 10.22 8.03
C LEU A 533 27.80 11.57 8.55
N GLU A 534 28.49 12.66 8.27
CA GLU A 534 28.14 14.03 8.65
C GLU A 534 27.84 14.87 7.40
N VAL A 535 26.73 15.61 7.43
CA VAL A 535 26.22 16.38 6.29
C VAL A 535 26.05 17.85 6.69
N ARG A 536 26.63 18.77 5.92
CA ARG A 536 26.60 20.22 6.19
C ARG A 536 26.18 21.04 4.98
N ASP A 537 25.37 22.06 5.21
CA ASP A 537 24.84 22.96 4.19
C ASP A 537 25.84 24.08 3.87
N GLY A 538 26.56 23.93 2.75
CA GLY A 538 27.67 24.81 2.37
C GLY A 538 28.89 24.04 1.87
N HIS A 539 30.10 24.52 2.17
CA HIS A 539 31.32 24.06 1.50
C HIS A 539 32.49 23.77 2.47
N SER A 540 32.23 23.80 3.78
CA SER A 540 33.25 23.78 4.83
C SER A 540 32.78 23.05 6.09
N GLU A 541 33.72 22.62 6.94
CA GLU A 541 33.41 22.02 8.24
C GLU A 541 32.72 23.01 9.21
N SER A 542 32.93 24.32 9.01
CA SER A 542 32.22 25.40 9.71
C SER A 542 30.81 25.69 9.18
N SER A 543 30.36 25.00 8.13
CA SER A 543 28.99 25.14 7.60
C SER A 543 27.95 24.54 8.55
N THR A 544 26.70 24.99 8.44
CA THR A 544 25.58 24.54 9.29
C THR A 544 25.38 23.03 9.18
N LEU A 545 25.28 22.37 10.34
CA LEU A 545 25.07 20.92 10.41
C LEU A 545 23.62 20.61 10.04
N ILE A 546 23.42 19.78 9.01
CA ILE A 546 22.11 19.20 8.69
C ILE A 546 21.86 17.99 9.59
N GLY A 547 22.87 17.13 9.72
CA GLY A 547 22.81 15.96 10.60
C GLY A 547 24.09 15.14 10.62
N ARG A 548 24.16 14.24 11.61
CA ARG A 548 25.14 13.16 11.69
C ARG A 548 24.36 11.85 11.80
N TYR A 549 24.75 10.86 11.02
CA TYR A 549 24.00 9.63 10.78
C TYR A 549 24.92 8.41 10.93
N CYS A 550 24.39 7.34 11.50
CA CYS A 550 25.08 6.06 11.70
C CYS A 550 24.04 4.93 11.89
N GLY A 551 24.46 3.67 11.95
CA GLY A 551 23.56 2.52 12.00
C GLY A 551 22.93 2.14 10.65
N TYR A 552 21.75 1.51 10.72
CA TYR A 552 21.09 0.82 9.61
C TYR A 552 19.81 1.51 9.09
N GLU A 553 19.37 2.57 9.75
CA GLU A 553 18.19 3.33 9.32
C GLU A 553 18.60 4.33 8.25
N LYS A 554 17.95 4.27 7.08
CA LYS A 554 18.26 5.15 5.95
C LYS A 554 17.89 6.59 6.34
N PRO A 555 18.82 7.57 6.26
CA PRO A 555 18.48 8.97 6.47
C PRO A 555 17.43 9.44 5.45
N ASP A 556 16.57 10.37 5.86
CA ASP A 556 15.68 11.08 4.94
C ASP A 556 16.47 11.78 3.83
N ASP A 557 15.80 12.04 2.70
CA ASP A 557 16.42 12.66 1.54
C ASP A 557 16.63 14.18 1.77
N ILE A 558 17.87 14.66 1.58
CA ILE A 558 18.35 15.95 2.11
C ILE A 558 18.37 17.04 1.03
N LYS A 559 17.90 18.25 1.35
CA LYS A 559 18.01 19.46 0.53
C LYS A 559 18.92 20.50 1.20
N SER A 560 19.89 21.04 0.47
CA SER A 560 20.67 22.22 0.90
C SER A 560 19.94 23.53 0.62
N THR A 561 20.32 24.60 1.32
CA THR A 561 19.88 26.00 1.04
C THR A 561 20.83 26.75 0.11
N SER A 562 21.94 26.13 -0.30
CA SER A 562 22.90 26.69 -1.26
C SER A 562 23.30 25.71 -2.37
N SER A 563 23.98 26.18 -3.42
CA SER A 563 24.53 25.34 -4.51
C SER A 563 25.74 24.47 -4.10
N ARG A 564 26.04 24.39 -2.80
CA ARG A 564 27.19 23.70 -2.23
C ARG A 564 26.74 22.82 -1.06
N LEU A 565 27.26 21.61 -0.99
CA LEU A 565 27.05 20.71 0.14
C LEU A 565 28.39 20.07 0.53
N TRP A 566 28.63 19.94 1.83
CA TRP A 566 29.84 19.34 2.39
C TRP A 566 29.48 18.04 3.12
N LEU A 567 30.22 16.97 2.82
CA LEU A 567 29.92 15.63 3.28
C LEU A 567 31.20 15.01 3.88
N LYS A 568 31.15 14.51 5.12
CA LYS A 568 32.28 13.88 5.80
C LYS A 568 31.91 12.51 6.35
N PHE A 569 32.56 11.46 5.85
CA PHE A 569 32.52 10.13 6.47
C PHE A 569 33.77 9.93 7.34
N VAL A 570 33.58 9.29 8.50
CA VAL A 570 34.64 8.88 9.41
C VAL A 570 34.40 7.43 9.80
N SER A 571 35.46 6.62 9.78
CA SER A 571 35.48 5.30 10.42
C SER A 571 36.56 5.19 11.52
N ASP A 572 36.23 4.39 12.53
CA ASP A 572 36.97 4.03 13.75
C ASP A 572 38.00 2.90 13.48
N GLY A 573 38.74 2.44 14.49
CA GLY A 573 39.69 1.33 14.35
C GLY A 573 39.07 -0.07 14.14
N SER A 574 37.75 -0.21 14.14
CA SER A 574 37.04 -1.48 14.30
C SER A 574 35.72 -1.57 13.50
N ILE A 575 34.83 -2.47 13.94
CA ILE A 575 33.47 -2.85 13.47
C ILE A 575 32.97 -2.19 12.16
N ASN A 576 33.47 -2.66 11.02
CA ASN A 576 33.04 -2.16 9.71
C ASN A 576 31.72 -2.81 9.21
N LYS A 577 31.12 -2.17 8.20
CA LYS A 577 29.86 -2.54 7.52
C LYS A 577 29.92 -2.20 6.04
N ALA A 578 28.93 -2.62 5.26
CA ALA A 578 28.84 -2.36 3.81
C ALA A 578 28.88 -0.86 3.46
N GLY A 579 28.46 0.02 4.38
CA GLY A 579 28.53 1.47 4.24
C GLY A 579 27.32 2.05 3.50
N PHE A 580 27.54 3.07 2.68
CA PHE A 580 26.46 3.83 2.07
C PHE A 580 26.67 4.10 0.58
N ALA A 581 25.57 4.25 -0.14
CA ALA A 581 25.55 4.82 -1.48
C ALA A 581 24.51 5.95 -1.54
N VAL A 582 24.97 7.14 -1.90
CA VAL A 582 24.18 8.38 -2.01
C VAL A 582 24.21 8.86 -3.45
N ASN A 583 23.04 9.18 -4.02
CA ASN A 583 22.97 10.02 -5.21
C ASN A 583 22.98 11.49 -4.78
N PHE A 584 23.65 12.34 -5.55
CA PHE A 584 23.49 13.78 -5.46
C PHE A 584 23.06 14.34 -6.82
N PHE A 585 22.28 15.42 -6.79
CA PHE A 585 21.83 16.12 -7.99
C PHE A 585 21.53 17.59 -7.71
N LYS A 586 21.52 18.37 -8.79
CA LYS A 586 21.02 19.73 -8.84
C LYS A 586 19.51 19.71 -8.61
N GLU A 587 19.12 20.07 -7.40
CA GLU A 587 17.74 20.27 -7.00
C GLU A 587 17.23 21.57 -7.63
N VAL A 588 16.17 21.41 -8.43
CA VAL A 588 15.47 22.47 -9.15
C VAL A 588 14.09 22.62 -8.49
N ASP A 589 13.59 23.84 -8.43
CA ASP A 589 12.16 24.06 -8.18
C ASP A 589 11.44 24.24 -9.52
N GLU A 590 10.90 23.16 -10.11
CA GLU A 590 10.13 23.26 -11.35
C GLU A 590 8.80 23.98 -11.15
N CYS A 591 8.26 23.99 -9.94
CA CYS A 591 7.00 24.65 -9.60
C CYS A 591 7.14 26.18 -9.55
N SER A 592 8.32 26.71 -9.21
CA SER A 592 8.66 28.14 -9.26
C SER A 592 8.74 28.71 -10.68
N ARG A 593 8.85 27.85 -11.71
CA ARG A 593 8.91 28.28 -13.11
C ARG A 593 7.55 28.89 -13.53
N PRO A 594 7.53 29.84 -14.50
CA PRO A 594 6.28 30.51 -14.92
C PRO A 594 5.13 29.58 -15.35
N ASN A 595 5.44 28.36 -15.80
CA ASN A 595 4.48 27.35 -16.23
C ASN A 595 4.16 26.28 -15.16
N ARG A 596 4.57 26.46 -13.89
CA ARG A 596 4.36 25.49 -12.77
C ARG A 596 4.73 24.04 -13.13
N GLY A 597 5.94 23.81 -13.66
CA GLY A 597 6.37 22.49 -14.17
C GLY A 597 5.60 21.97 -15.40
N GLY A 598 4.61 22.69 -15.92
CA GLY A 598 3.64 22.20 -16.90
C GLY A 598 2.49 21.42 -16.28
N CYS A 599 2.22 21.61 -14.99
CA CYS A 599 1.04 21.08 -14.30
C CYS A 599 -0.18 21.98 -14.52
N GLU A 600 -1.33 21.38 -14.84
CA GLU A 600 -2.55 22.13 -15.14
C GLU A 600 -3.10 22.93 -13.94
N GLN A 601 -3.10 22.32 -12.75
CA GLN A 601 -3.71 22.86 -11.54
C GLN A 601 -2.64 23.18 -10.48
N ARG A 602 -2.18 22.19 -9.71
CA ARG A 602 -1.17 22.34 -8.67
C ARG A 602 0.13 21.62 -9.06
N CYS A 603 1.25 22.23 -8.72
CA CYS A 603 2.59 21.63 -8.79
C CYS A 603 3.13 21.49 -7.38
N LEU A 604 3.65 20.30 -7.03
CA LEU A 604 4.30 20.02 -5.76
C LEU A 604 5.75 19.65 -6.04
N ASN A 605 6.70 20.47 -5.61
CA ASN A 605 8.11 20.14 -5.76
C ASN A 605 8.47 18.97 -4.83
N THR A 606 9.31 18.08 -5.32
CA THR A 606 9.88 16.94 -4.58
C THR A 606 11.39 16.98 -4.76
N LEU A 607 12.15 16.13 -4.07
CA LEU A 607 13.60 16.17 -4.24
C LEU A 607 13.99 15.48 -5.57
N GLY A 608 14.57 16.25 -6.50
CA GLY A 608 15.04 15.78 -7.81
C GLY A 608 13.96 15.62 -8.88
N SER A 609 12.74 16.08 -8.61
CA SER A 609 11.60 16.08 -9.55
C SER A 609 10.48 16.96 -8.99
N TYR A 610 9.45 17.20 -9.77
CA TYR A 610 8.15 17.67 -9.29
C TYR A 610 7.10 16.60 -9.54
N LYS A 611 5.99 16.67 -8.80
CA LYS A 611 4.75 15.96 -9.14
C LYS A 611 3.64 16.97 -9.35
N CYS A 612 2.94 16.85 -10.46
CA CYS A 612 1.65 17.51 -10.62
C CYS A 612 0.65 16.82 -9.68
N SER A 613 -0.23 17.61 -9.06
CA SER A 613 -1.35 17.10 -8.30
C SER A 613 -2.57 17.93 -8.63
N CYS A 614 -3.70 17.28 -8.81
CA CYS A 614 -4.93 17.97 -9.15
C CYS A 614 -5.60 18.58 -7.93
N ASP A 615 -6.45 19.56 -8.20
CA ASP A 615 -7.39 20.10 -7.25
C ASP A 615 -8.59 19.14 -7.03
N PRO A 616 -9.40 19.38 -6.00
CA PRO A 616 -10.55 18.56 -5.65
C PRO A 616 -11.51 18.28 -6.83
N GLY A 617 -11.85 17.00 -7.06
CA GLY A 617 -12.73 16.56 -8.15
C GLY A 617 -12.02 16.16 -9.45
N TYR A 618 -10.71 15.97 -9.41
CA TYR A 618 -9.88 15.64 -10.57
C TYR A 618 -8.79 14.61 -10.22
N GLU A 619 -8.50 13.69 -11.13
CA GLU A 619 -7.35 12.77 -11.05
C GLU A 619 -6.28 13.18 -12.04
N LEU A 620 -5.03 12.83 -11.77
CA LEU A 620 -3.93 13.16 -12.64
C LEU A 620 -3.98 12.26 -13.89
N ALA A 621 -4.13 12.89 -15.06
CA ALA A 621 -4.24 12.24 -16.36
C ALA A 621 -3.06 11.27 -16.64
N PRO A 622 -3.20 10.33 -17.60
CA PRO A 622 -2.11 9.39 -17.96
C PRO A 622 -0.78 10.05 -18.33
N ASP A 623 -0.78 11.32 -18.77
CA ASP A 623 0.41 12.12 -19.07
C ASP A 623 1.12 12.73 -17.83
N LYS A 624 0.53 12.55 -16.64
CA LYS A 624 1.00 13.03 -15.34
C LYS A 624 1.10 14.56 -15.22
N ARG A 625 0.33 15.31 -16.01
CA ARG A 625 0.34 16.79 -16.06
C ARG A 625 -1.04 17.42 -16.10
N ARG A 626 -1.95 16.88 -16.92
CA ARG A 626 -3.35 17.32 -16.98
C ARG A 626 -4.18 16.71 -15.86
N CYS A 627 -5.34 17.31 -15.62
CA CYS A 627 -6.26 16.94 -14.55
C CYS A 627 -7.60 16.55 -15.15
N GLU A 628 -7.82 15.25 -15.29
CA GLU A 628 -9.05 14.67 -15.83
C GLU A 628 -10.13 14.64 -14.73
N ALA A 629 -11.37 14.94 -15.08
CA ALA A 629 -12.47 15.03 -14.11
C ALA A 629 -12.74 13.66 -13.49
N ALA A 630 -12.59 13.55 -12.18
CA ALA A 630 -12.59 12.27 -11.49
C ALA A 630 -13.19 12.34 -10.08
N CYS A 631 -13.60 11.18 -9.61
CA CYS A 631 -14.11 10.97 -8.28
C CYS A 631 -13.07 11.30 -7.19
N GLY A 632 -13.40 12.23 -6.29
CA GLY A 632 -12.57 12.57 -5.13
C GLY A 632 -12.61 14.05 -4.78
N GLY A 633 -11.69 14.46 -3.90
CA GLY A 633 -11.35 15.86 -3.65
C GLY A 633 -11.52 16.35 -2.22
N PHE A 634 -10.71 17.35 -1.87
CA PHE A 634 -10.82 18.14 -0.65
C PHE A 634 -12.02 19.09 -0.71
N LEU A 635 -13.04 18.91 0.13
CA LEU A 635 -14.29 19.68 0.08
C LEU A 635 -14.46 20.50 1.37
N THR A 636 -14.45 21.82 1.23
CA THR A 636 -14.59 22.78 2.35
C THR A 636 -15.97 23.44 2.42
N LYS A 637 -16.98 22.86 1.75
CA LYS A 637 -18.36 23.33 1.85
C LYS A 637 -19.00 22.76 3.11
N LEU A 638 -19.89 23.54 3.75
CA LEU A 638 -20.64 23.07 4.92
C LEU A 638 -21.72 22.03 4.55
N ASN A 639 -22.05 21.88 3.27
CA ASN A 639 -22.87 20.79 2.75
C ASN A 639 -22.54 20.48 1.28
N GLY A 640 -22.94 19.31 0.81
CA GLY A 640 -22.79 18.90 -0.58
C GLY A 640 -23.11 17.42 -0.81
N SER A 641 -22.74 16.91 -1.98
CA SER A 641 -22.87 15.50 -2.32
C SER A 641 -21.62 14.98 -3.03
N ILE A 642 -21.31 13.71 -2.80
CA ILE A 642 -20.28 12.94 -3.47
C ILE A 642 -20.91 11.72 -4.16
N THR A 643 -20.34 11.29 -5.28
CA THR A 643 -20.84 10.15 -6.06
C THR A 643 -19.69 9.29 -6.55
N SER A 644 -19.94 8.00 -6.78
CA SER A 644 -19.05 7.15 -7.57
C SER A 644 -18.80 7.78 -8.96
N PRO A 645 -17.63 7.53 -9.58
CA PRO A 645 -17.41 7.90 -10.97
C PRO A 645 -18.44 7.15 -11.83
N GLY A 646 -18.98 7.81 -12.87
CA GLY A 646 -20.00 7.21 -13.76
C GLY A 646 -21.46 7.29 -13.28
N TRP A 647 -21.71 7.57 -12.00
CA TRP A 647 -23.07 7.64 -11.41
C TRP A 647 -24.06 8.46 -12.27
N PRO A 648 -25.29 7.97 -12.58
CA PRO A 648 -25.93 6.75 -12.08
C PRO A 648 -25.68 5.48 -12.93
N LYS A 649 -24.72 5.52 -13.86
CA LYS A 649 -24.23 4.32 -14.55
C LYS A 649 -23.21 3.59 -13.69
N GLU A 650 -22.81 2.41 -14.13
CA GLU A 650 -21.75 1.63 -13.49
C GLU A 650 -20.41 2.39 -13.44
N TYR A 651 -19.68 2.24 -12.34
CA TYR A 651 -18.37 2.87 -12.18
C TYR A 651 -17.28 2.16 -13.01
N PRO A 652 -16.22 2.86 -13.45
CA PRO A 652 -15.11 2.20 -14.12
C PRO A 652 -14.29 1.31 -13.16
N PRO A 653 -13.69 0.21 -13.65
CA PRO A 653 -12.74 -0.60 -12.89
C PRO A 653 -11.42 0.14 -12.65
N ASN A 654 -10.65 -0.31 -11.66
CA ASN A 654 -9.35 0.22 -11.20
C ASN A 654 -9.38 1.69 -10.74
N LYS A 655 -10.51 2.18 -10.21
CA LYS A 655 -10.61 3.56 -9.70
C LYS A 655 -10.25 3.63 -8.22
N ASN A 656 -9.63 4.74 -7.82
CA ASN A 656 -9.24 5.02 -6.45
C ASN A 656 -9.57 6.49 -6.13
N CYS A 657 -10.78 6.71 -5.62
CA CYS A 657 -11.38 8.01 -5.42
C CYS A 657 -11.27 8.42 -3.96
N ILE A 658 -10.60 9.54 -3.64
CA ILE A 658 -10.41 9.98 -2.25
C ILE A 658 -11.01 11.37 -2.06
N TRP A 659 -12.08 11.47 -1.28
CA TRP A 659 -12.63 12.74 -0.77
C TRP A 659 -12.06 13.06 0.62
N GLN A 660 -11.83 14.34 0.87
CA GLN A 660 -11.33 14.88 2.14
C GLN A 660 -12.21 16.05 2.57
N LEU A 661 -13.23 15.78 3.37
CA LEU A 661 -14.18 16.78 3.83
C LEU A 661 -13.55 17.55 5.00
N VAL A 662 -13.59 18.89 4.98
CA VAL A 662 -13.07 19.74 6.07
C VAL A 662 -14.00 20.92 6.36
N ALA A 663 -14.49 20.98 7.59
CA ALA A 663 -15.29 22.08 8.12
C ALA A 663 -14.45 22.98 9.04
N PRO A 664 -14.96 24.14 9.51
CA PRO A 664 -14.30 24.93 10.55
C PRO A 664 -14.18 24.14 11.87
N THR A 665 -13.23 24.48 12.73
CA THR A 665 -12.83 23.68 13.91
C THR A 665 -13.88 23.52 15.03
N GLN A 666 -15.07 24.11 14.86
CA GLN A 666 -16.23 23.96 15.77
C GLN A 666 -17.29 23.00 15.23
N TYR A 667 -17.11 22.49 14.02
CA TYR A 667 -18.08 21.64 13.32
C TYR A 667 -17.61 20.18 13.31
N ARG A 668 -18.56 19.26 13.25
CA ARG A 668 -18.38 17.85 12.88
C ARG A 668 -18.98 17.64 11.50
N ILE A 669 -18.50 16.62 10.78
CA ILE A 669 -19.00 16.27 9.44
C ILE A 669 -19.74 14.93 9.52
N SER A 670 -20.98 14.92 9.06
CA SER A 670 -21.80 13.72 8.89
C SER A 670 -21.93 13.37 7.40
N LEU A 671 -21.87 12.09 7.10
CA LEU A 671 -22.00 11.52 5.76
C LEU A 671 -23.17 10.54 5.77
N GLN A 672 -24.15 10.78 4.91
CA GLN A 672 -25.31 9.93 4.72
C GLN A 672 -25.37 9.47 3.26
N PHE A 673 -25.40 8.16 3.05
CA PHE A 673 -25.63 7.61 1.71
C PHE A 673 -27.09 7.84 1.29
N ASP A 674 -27.30 8.17 0.02
CA ASP A 674 -28.61 8.12 -0.61
C ASP A 674 -28.84 6.70 -1.15
N PHE A 675 -27.86 6.21 -1.92
CA PHE A 675 -27.84 4.91 -2.60
C PHE A 675 -26.43 4.30 -2.50
N PHE A 676 -26.33 2.97 -2.44
CA PHE A 676 -25.07 2.23 -2.37
C PHE A 676 -25.19 0.83 -3.03
N GLU A 677 -24.33 0.53 -4.02
CA GLU A 677 -24.24 -0.77 -4.70
C GLU A 677 -22.82 -0.97 -5.28
N THR A 678 -22.03 -1.88 -4.70
CA THR A 678 -20.62 -2.15 -5.05
C THR A 678 -20.31 -3.65 -5.03
N GLU A 679 -19.30 -4.14 -5.77
CA GLU A 679 -18.86 -5.55 -5.67
C GLU A 679 -18.26 -5.84 -4.29
N GLY A 680 -18.73 -6.87 -3.60
CA GLY A 680 -18.28 -7.14 -2.24
C GLY A 680 -18.75 -8.46 -1.65
N ASN A 681 -18.15 -8.77 -0.50
CA ASN A 681 -18.51 -9.81 0.45
C ASN A 681 -18.19 -9.29 1.87
N ASP A 682 -18.45 -10.06 2.92
CA ASP A 682 -18.39 -9.64 4.33
C ASP A 682 -17.04 -9.05 4.80
N VAL A 683 -15.96 -9.27 4.04
CA VAL A 683 -14.59 -8.78 4.30
C VAL A 683 -14.22 -7.57 3.40
N CYS A 684 -15.14 -7.16 2.52
CA CYS A 684 -15.00 -6.13 1.50
C CYS A 684 -13.67 -6.21 0.75
N LYS A 685 -13.37 -7.40 0.21
CA LYS A 685 -12.06 -7.71 -0.39
C LYS A 685 -11.84 -7.07 -1.77
N TYR A 686 -12.91 -6.93 -2.54
CA TYR A 686 -12.94 -6.43 -3.91
C TYR A 686 -13.11 -4.90 -3.90
N ASP A 687 -14.27 -4.41 -4.31
CA ASP A 687 -14.60 -2.98 -4.28
C ASP A 687 -15.09 -2.57 -2.89
N PHE A 688 -14.83 -1.31 -2.51
CA PHE A 688 -15.27 -0.80 -1.20
C PHE A 688 -15.23 0.72 -1.08
N VAL A 689 -16.03 1.25 -0.17
CA VAL A 689 -15.92 2.61 0.37
C VAL A 689 -15.41 2.53 1.82
N GLU A 690 -14.31 3.20 2.12
CA GLU A 690 -13.71 3.30 3.46
C GLU A 690 -13.89 4.72 4.02
N VAL A 691 -14.31 4.86 5.28
CA VAL A 691 -14.58 6.18 5.89
C VAL A 691 -13.83 6.37 7.21
N ARG A 692 -13.13 7.51 7.37
CA ARG A 692 -12.23 7.80 8.51
C ARG A 692 -12.42 9.21 9.09
N SER A 693 -12.21 9.34 10.40
CA SER A 693 -12.23 10.59 11.19
C SER A 693 -10.94 11.41 11.10
N GLY A 694 -10.38 11.56 9.90
CA GLY A 694 -9.16 12.34 9.69
C GLY A 694 -8.69 12.34 8.24
N LEU A 695 -7.69 13.17 7.93
CA LEU A 695 -7.22 13.39 6.56
C LEU A 695 -6.21 12.36 6.06
N THR A 696 -5.57 11.59 6.95
CA THR A 696 -4.57 10.55 6.64
C THR A 696 -5.20 9.16 6.60
N ALA A 697 -4.50 8.20 5.99
CA ALA A 697 -4.91 6.78 6.00
C ALA A 697 -4.86 6.19 7.43
N ASP A 698 -3.97 6.69 8.28
CA ASP A 698 -3.75 6.21 9.65
C ASP A 698 -4.78 6.74 10.66
N SER A 699 -5.67 7.62 10.22
CA SER A 699 -6.74 8.17 11.05
C SER A 699 -7.81 7.12 11.39
N LYS A 700 -8.57 7.35 12.47
CA LYS A 700 -9.54 6.39 13.02
C LYS A 700 -10.56 5.98 11.94
N LEU A 701 -10.58 4.69 11.64
CA LEU A 701 -11.58 4.05 10.80
C LEU A 701 -12.96 4.06 11.47
N HIS A 702 -14.00 4.44 10.73
CA HIS A 702 -15.39 4.17 11.11
C HIS A 702 -15.84 2.81 10.58
N GLY A 703 -15.56 2.53 9.32
CA GLY A 703 -15.90 1.28 8.66
C GLY A 703 -15.41 1.22 7.22
N LYS A 704 -15.49 0.02 6.67
CA LYS A 704 -15.20 -0.32 5.28
C LYS A 704 -16.42 -1.06 4.75
N PHE A 705 -17.05 -0.50 3.73
CA PHE A 705 -18.39 -0.87 3.28
C PHE A 705 -18.34 -1.34 1.82
N CYS A 706 -19.14 -2.33 1.48
CA CYS A 706 -19.23 -2.92 0.14
C CYS A 706 -20.58 -3.64 -0.03
N GLY A 707 -20.86 -4.21 -1.20
CA GLY A 707 -22.15 -4.84 -1.48
C GLY A 707 -23.25 -3.82 -1.76
N SER A 708 -24.50 -4.22 -1.54
CA SER A 708 -25.71 -3.41 -1.75
C SER A 708 -26.35 -2.90 -0.45
N GLU A 709 -25.80 -3.24 0.71
CA GLU A 709 -26.29 -2.70 1.98
C GLU A 709 -25.82 -1.26 2.18
N LYS A 710 -26.74 -0.42 2.65
CA LYS A 710 -26.57 1.02 2.75
C LYS A 710 -25.99 1.37 4.13
N PRO A 711 -24.81 1.99 4.23
CA PRO A 711 -24.25 2.37 5.52
C PRO A 711 -25.10 3.39 6.26
N GLU A 712 -25.12 3.28 7.60
CA GLU A 712 -25.70 4.28 8.51
C GLU A 712 -25.02 5.66 8.38
N VAL A 713 -25.55 6.68 9.07
CA VAL A 713 -25.00 8.04 9.03
C VAL A 713 -23.69 8.12 9.81
N ILE A 714 -22.58 8.26 9.10
CA ILE A 714 -21.23 8.28 9.68
C ILE A 714 -20.87 9.71 10.07
N THR A 715 -20.63 9.96 11.37
CA THR A 715 -20.24 11.29 11.87
C THR A 715 -18.80 11.29 12.39
N SER A 716 -18.01 12.27 11.92
CA SER A 716 -16.60 12.42 12.27
C SER A 716 -16.37 12.93 13.70
N GLN A 717 -15.27 12.48 14.32
CA GLN A 717 -14.89 12.88 15.67
C GLN A 717 -14.53 14.36 15.77
N TYR A 718 -13.93 14.90 14.71
CA TYR A 718 -13.41 16.27 14.57
C TYR A 718 -14.00 16.95 13.32
N ASN A 719 -13.47 18.12 12.96
CA ASN A 719 -13.87 18.91 11.79
C ASN A 719 -13.38 18.38 10.43
N ASN A 720 -12.99 17.10 10.34
CA ASN A 720 -12.47 16.52 9.11
C ASN A 720 -12.82 15.03 8.96
N MET A 721 -13.00 14.60 7.71
CA MET A 721 -13.33 13.23 7.33
C MET A 721 -12.65 12.86 6.01
N ARG A 722 -12.23 11.61 5.86
CA ARG A 722 -11.75 11.04 4.59
C ARG A 722 -12.67 9.91 4.15
N VAL A 723 -13.04 9.91 2.88
CA VAL A 723 -13.82 8.86 2.21
C VAL A 723 -12.99 8.35 1.04
N GLU A 724 -12.71 7.05 0.99
CA GLU A 724 -11.94 6.41 -0.08
C GLU A 724 -12.76 5.30 -0.74
N PHE A 725 -13.17 5.49 -2.00
CA PHE A 725 -13.75 4.43 -2.83
C PHE A 725 -12.67 3.79 -3.70
N LYS A 726 -12.61 2.47 -3.69
CA LYS A 726 -11.76 1.67 -4.58
C LYS A 726 -12.61 0.68 -5.37
N SER A 727 -12.30 0.57 -6.66
CA SER A 727 -12.69 -0.56 -7.51
C SER A 727 -11.47 -1.30 -8.03
N ASP A 728 -11.57 -2.62 -8.19
CA ASP A 728 -10.53 -3.46 -8.78
C ASP A 728 -10.74 -3.68 -10.30
N ASN A 729 -10.12 -4.69 -10.90
CA ASN A 729 -10.21 -4.97 -12.33
C ASN A 729 -11.41 -5.86 -12.73
N THR A 730 -12.38 -6.10 -11.84
CA THR A 730 -13.55 -6.99 -12.08
C THR A 730 -14.91 -6.29 -12.09
N VAL A 731 -15.89 -6.71 -11.28
CA VAL A 731 -17.32 -6.51 -11.57
C VAL A 731 -17.78 -5.12 -11.12
N SER A 732 -17.97 -4.26 -12.10
CA SER A 732 -18.55 -2.93 -11.88
C SER A 732 -20.03 -3.00 -11.48
N LYS A 733 -20.45 -2.08 -10.61
CA LYS A 733 -21.83 -1.87 -10.14
C LYS A 733 -22.19 -0.39 -10.25
N LYS A 734 -23.44 -0.01 -9.95
CA LYS A 734 -23.87 1.41 -10.05
C LYS A 734 -23.07 2.35 -9.13
N GLY A 735 -22.50 1.83 -8.05
CA GLY A 735 -21.74 2.60 -7.07
C GLY A 735 -22.67 3.30 -6.09
N PHE A 736 -22.39 4.57 -5.77
CA PHE A 736 -23.08 5.26 -4.70
C PHE A 736 -23.30 6.73 -5.00
N LYS A 737 -24.31 7.28 -4.32
CA LYS A 737 -24.50 8.71 -4.10
C LYS A 737 -24.62 8.92 -2.60
N ALA A 738 -23.89 9.88 -2.06
CA ALA A 738 -23.97 10.27 -0.66
C ALA A 738 -24.04 11.79 -0.55
N HIS A 739 -24.79 12.28 0.42
CA HIS A 739 -24.74 13.68 0.82
C HIS A 739 -23.95 13.83 2.12
N PHE A 740 -23.19 14.91 2.24
CA PHE A 740 -22.45 15.25 3.44
C PHE A 740 -22.87 16.63 3.91
N PHE A 741 -22.84 16.81 5.22
CA PHE A 741 -23.14 18.06 5.87
C PHE A 741 -22.25 18.22 7.11
N SER A 742 -21.86 19.45 7.39
CA SER A 742 -21.13 19.79 8.60
C SER A 742 -22.03 20.57 9.55
N ASP A 743 -22.14 20.07 10.76
CA ASP A 743 -22.99 20.59 11.81
C ASP A 743 -22.15 21.04 13.00
N LYS A 744 -22.62 22.06 13.75
CA LYS A 744 -21.87 22.61 14.89
C LYS A 744 -22.44 22.02 16.16
N ASP A 745 -21.58 21.29 16.88
CA ASP A 745 -21.93 20.66 18.15
C ASP A 745 -22.05 21.74 19.25
N GLU A 746 -23.19 22.44 19.29
CA GLU A 746 -23.43 23.52 20.24
C GLU A 746 -23.46 23.00 21.69
N CYS A 747 -23.98 21.78 21.88
CA CYS A 747 -24.02 21.12 23.19
C CYS A 747 -22.63 20.87 23.79
N SER A 748 -21.60 20.66 22.95
CA SER A 748 -20.22 20.48 23.41
C SER A 748 -19.62 21.65 24.20
N LYS A 749 -20.26 22.82 24.20
CA LYS A 749 -19.82 24.00 24.95
C LYS A 749 -20.97 24.53 25.82
N ASP A 750 -20.74 24.51 27.15
CA ASP A 750 -21.66 25.05 28.15
C ASP A 750 -23.09 24.46 28.06
N ASN A 751 -23.20 23.20 27.63
CA ASN A 751 -24.48 22.48 27.42
C ASN A 751 -25.45 23.24 26.50
N GLY A 752 -24.95 24.01 25.53
CA GLY A 752 -25.78 24.91 24.70
C GLY A 752 -26.50 26.02 25.49
N GLY A 753 -26.21 26.20 26.78
CA GLY A 753 -27.03 27.02 27.69
C GLY A 753 -28.34 26.35 28.11
N CYS A 754 -28.50 25.04 27.96
CA CYS A 754 -29.67 24.28 28.42
C CYS A 754 -29.57 24.01 29.93
N GLN A 755 -30.68 24.19 30.68
CA GLN A 755 -30.70 24.01 32.13
C GLN A 755 -30.47 22.55 32.57
N GLN A 756 -30.92 21.58 31.76
CA GLN A 756 -30.79 20.15 32.07
C GLN A 756 -29.94 19.44 31.01
N ASP A 757 -30.54 19.01 29.90
CA ASP A 757 -29.85 18.22 28.88
C ASP A 757 -29.90 18.93 27.52
N CYS A 758 -28.83 18.83 26.74
CA CYS A 758 -28.74 19.43 25.40
C CYS A 758 -28.64 18.32 24.35
N VAL A 759 -29.52 18.37 23.35
CA VAL A 759 -29.51 17.46 22.20
C VAL A 759 -29.13 18.25 20.97
N ASN A 760 -28.01 17.87 20.36
CA ASN A 760 -27.53 18.50 19.16
C ASN A 760 -28.33 17.99 17.95
N THR A 761 -28.81 18.89 17.10
CA THR A 761 -29.72 18.61 15.96
C THR A 761 -29.11 19.15 14.66
N PHE A 762 -29.74 18.89 13.51
CA PHE A 762 -29.14 19.33 12.25
C PHE A 762 -29.23 20.86 12.05
N GLY A 763 -28.10 21.55 12.22
CA GLY A 763 -27.95 23.00 12.05
C GLY A 763 -28.38 23.84 13.27
N SER A 764 -28.58 23.21 14.42
CA SER A 764 -29.04 23.83 15.68
C SER A 764 -28.87 22.83 16.83
N TYR A 765 -29.15 23.24 18.05
CA TYR A 765 -29.43 22.34 19.18
C TYR A 765 -30.87 22.55 19.68
N GLU A 766 -31.37 21.60 20.46
CA GLU A 766 -32.54 21.77 21.31
C GLU A 766 -32.20 21.40 22.75
N CYS A 767 -32.84 22.07 23.70
CA CYS A 767 -32.76 21.69 25.10
C CYS A 767 -33.84 20.66 25.41
N GLN A 768 -33.47 19.58 26.10
CA GLN A 768 -34.39 18.57 26.61
C GLN A 768 -34.37 18.57 28.14
N CYS A 769 -35.46 18.07 28.72
CA CYS A 769 -35.69 18.07 30.15
C CYS A 769 -35.89 16.64 30.67
N ARG A 770 -35.38 16.38 31.88
CA ARG A 770 -35.41 15.09 32.54
C ARG A 770 -36.82 14.72 32.98
N SER A 771 -37.05 13.41 33.16
CA SER A 771 -38.35 12.85 33.57
C SER A 771 -38.95 13.59 34.77
N GLY A 772 -40.08 14.27 34.53
CA GLY A 772 -40.74 15.16 35.49
C GLY A 772 -40.67 16.65 35.13
N PHE A 773 -40.01 17.04 34.05
CA PHE A 773 -39.93 18.42 33.57
C PHE A 773 -40.27 18.55 32.07
N VAL A 774 -40.95 19.65 31.71
CA VAL A 774 -41.20 20.11 30.34
C VAL A 774 -40.33 21.32 30.03
N LEU A 775 -39.95 21.49 28.75
CA LEU A 775 -39.22 22.66 28.31
C LEU A 775 -40.08 23.93 28.45
N HIS A 776 -39.51 24.97 29.05
CA HIS A 776 -40.12 26.26 29.27
C HIS A 776 -40.20 27.07 27.97
N ASP A 777 -41.06 28.10 27.92
CA ASP A 777 -41.33 28.89 26.71
C ASP A 777 -40.09 29.60 26.13
N ASN A 778 -39.04 29.80 26.94
CA ASN A 778 -37.75 30.33 26.50
C ASN A 778 -36.83 29.30 25.82
N LYS A 779 -37.25 28.03 25.73
CA LYS A 779 -36.52 26.90 25.13
C LYS A 779 -35.18 26.52 25.77
N HIS A 780 -34.89 27.03 26.97
CA HIS A 780 -33.63 26.75 27.70
C HIS A 780 -33.86 26.18 29.10
N ASP A 781 -34.88 26.67 29.81
CA ASP A 781 -35.22 26.22 31.16
C ASP A 781 -36.21 25.03 31.15
N CYS A 782 -36.24 24.30 32.25
CA CYS A 782 -37.07 23.12 32.47
C CYS A 782 -38.03 23.36 33.65
N LYS A 783 -39.32 23.43 33.34
CA LYS A 783 -40.44 23.64 34.27
C LYS A 783 -41.06 22.31 34.65
N GLU A 784 -41.58 22.15 35.87
CA GLU A 784 -42.18 20.88 36.29
C GLU A 784 -43.35 20.44 35.38
N ALA A 785 -43.36 19.17 34.98
CA ALA A 785 -44.31 18.59 34.04
C ALA A 785 -45.60 18.10 34.69
N GLY A 786 -46.67 18.02 33.89
CA GLY A 786 -47.76 17.09 34.18
C GLY A 786 -47.25 15.65 34.04
N CYS A 787 -47.65 14.77 34.97
CA CYS A 787 -47.07 13.43 35.10
C CYS A 787 -47.79 12.37 34.26
N ASP A 788 -48.39 12.77 33.13
CA ASP A 788 -49.18 11.92 32.23
C ASP A 788 -48.39 11.63 30.96
N HIS A 789 -47.85 10.41 30.87
CA HIS A 789 -46.94 9.99 29.82
C HIS A 789 -47.63 9.06 28.81
N LYS A 790 -47.32 9.23 27.53
CA LYS A 790 -47.73 8.31 26.45
C LYS A 790 -46.48 7.65 25.88
N VAL A 791 -46.43 6.33 25.94
CA VAL A 791 -45.25 5.54 25.58
C VAL A 791 -45.59 4.70 24.36
N THR A 792 -44.95 5.02 23.22
CA THR A 792 -45.20 4.35 21.94
C THR A 792 -43.96 3.65 21.36
N SER A 793 -42.86 3.59 22.12
CA SER A 793 -41.67 2.82 21.74
C SER A 793 -41.86 1.33 22.02
N THR A 794 -41.31 0.47 21.15
CA THR A 794 -41.37 -1.01 21.28
C THR A 794 -40.55 -1.57 22.44
N SER A 795 -39.63 -0.77 22.98
CA SER A 795 -39.00 -1.01 24.27
C SER A 795 -38.58 0.31 24.91
N GLY A 796 -38.18 0.29 26.17
CA GLY A 796 -37.67 1.46 26.87
C GLY A 796 -37.58 1.25 28.38
N THR A 797 -37.38 2.35 29.10
CA THR A 797 -37.38 2.37 30.57
C THR A 797 -38.36 3.42 31.07
N ILE A 798 -39.13 3.02 32.07
CA ILE A 798 -40.11 3.84 32.80
C ILE A 798 -39.59 3.99 34.23
N THR A 799 -39.55 5.22 34.73
CA THR A 799 -39.09 5.55 36.07
C THR A 799 -40.16 6.33 36.84
N SER A 800 -40.13 6.20 38.17
CA SER A 800 -40.81 7.17 39.05
C SER A 800 -40.24 8.58 38.87
N PRO A 801 -41.02 9.64 39.17
CA PRO A 801 -40.50 11.01 39.18
C PRO A 801 -39.25 11.14 40.07
N ASN A 802 -38.32 12.01 39.67
CA ASN A 802 -37.02 12.25 40.32
C ASN A 802 -36.02 11.07 40.36
N TRP A 803 -36.35 9.87 39.86
CA TRP A 803 -35.44 8.71 39.93
C TRP A 803 -34.02 9.04 39.43
N PRO A 804 -32.93 8.66 40.14
CA PRO A 804 -32.88 7.79 41.32
C PRO A 804 -33.02 8.49 42.69
N ASP A 805 -33.23 9.81 42.70
CA ASP A 805 -33.60 10.56 43.89
C ASP A 805 -35.06 10.28 44.28
N LYS A 806 -35.47 10.78 45.46
CA LYS A 806 -36.80 10.48 46.01
C LYS A 806 -37.93 11.09 45.19
N TYR A 807 -38.97 10.29 44.91
CA TYR A 807 -40.20 10.79 44.31
C TYR A 807 -40.88 11.83 45.24
N PRO A 808 -41.60 12.84 44.70
CA PRO A 808 -42.30 13.82 45.52
C PRO A 808 -43.55 13.25 46.17
N SER A 809 -43.93 13.79 47.34
CA SER A 809 -45.22 13.54 47.99
C SER A 809 -46.41 13.99 47.14
N LYS A 810 -47.58 13.36 47.29
CA LYS A 810 -48.85 13.77 46.67
C LYS A 810 -48.78 13.88 45.14
N LYS A 811 -48.02 13.00 44.50
CA LYS A 811 -47.98 12.84 43.04
C LYS A 811 -48.83 11.66 42.61
N GLU A 812 -49.67 11.90 41.61
CA GLU A 812 -50.26 10.88 40.77
C GLU A 812 -49.60 10.99 39.39
N CYS A 813 -49.21 9.85 38.82
CA CYS A 813 -48.51 9.77 37.54
C CYS A 813 -49.06 8.61 36.72
N SER A 814 -49.19 8.78 35.41
CA SER A 814 -49.70 7.75 34.50
C SER A 814 -48.75 7.48 33.32
N TRP A 815 -48.72 6.24 32.86
CA TRP A 815 -48.03 5.85 31.63
C TRP A 815 -48.96 4.98 30.78
N ALA A 816 -49.47 5.54 29.69
CA ALA A 816 -50.24 4.82 28.68
C ALA A 816 -49.28 4.22 27.64
N ILE A 817 -48.92 2.96 27.80
CA ILE A 817 -48.09 2.21 26.84
C ILE A 817 -48.97 1.67 25.71
N SER A 818 -48.58 1.94 24.46
CA SER A 818 -49.26 1.42 23.27
C SER A 818 -48.23 0.98 22.23
N SER A 819 -48.20 -0.31 21.97
CA SER A 819 -47.34 -0.96 20.97
C SER A 819 -48.13 -1.36 19.72
N THR A 820 -47.37 -1.73 18.68
CA THR A 820 -47.78 -2.36 17.42
C THR A 820 -48.88 -3.42 17.62
N PRO A 821 -49.96 -3.43 16.81
CA PRO A 821 -50.99 -4.46 16.85
C PRO A 821 -50.44 -5.89 16.73
N GLY A 822 -51.19 -6.86 17.23
CA GLY A 822 -50.79 -8.28 17.24
C GLY A 822 -49.68 -8.64 18.24
N HIS A 823 -49.12 -7.67 18.97
CA HIS A 823 -48.08 -7.89 19.97
C HIS A 823 -48.57 -7.60 21.39
N ARG A 824 -47.76 -7.93 22.40
CA ARG A 824 -48.07 -7.80 23.83
C ARG A 824 -47.05 -6.92 24.55
N VAL A 825 -47.50 -6.11 25.50
CA VAL A 825 -46.61 -5.31 26.34
C VAL A 825 -46.19 -6.11 27.57
N LYS A 826 -44.88 -6.16 27.84
CA LYS A 826 -44.27 -6.73 29.04
C LYS A 826 -43.58 -5.64 29.86
N LEU A 827 -43.68 -5.73 31.17
CA LEU A 827 -43.07 -4.81 32.13
C LEU A 827 -42.19 -5.60 33.09
N THR A 828 -40.89 -5.31 33.07
CA THR A 828 -39.87 -6.00 33.90
C THR A 828 -39.21 -4.99 34.83
N PHE A 829 -39.48 -5.12 36.13
CA PHE A 829 -38.88 -4.25 37.14
C PHE A 829 -37.36 -4.47 37.26
N MET A 830 -36.59 -3.39 37.28
CA MET A 830 -35.14 -3.40 37.51
C MET A 830 -34.85 -3.17 39.00
N GLU A 831 -35.33 -2.04 39.54
CA GLU A 831 -35.26 -1.70 40.96
C GLU A 831 -36.64 -1.18 41.43
N MET A 832 -37.00 -1.48 42.68
CA MET A 832 -38.20 -0.97 43.35
C MET A 832 -37.89 -0.74 44.83
N ASP A 833 -38.16 0.47 45.29
CA ASP A 833 -38.12 0.94 46.68
C ASP A 833 -39.25 1.98 46.80
N ILE A 834 -40.47 1.51 47.03
CA ILE A 834 -41.68 2.28 47.32
C ILE A 834 -42.01 2.07 48.81
N GLU A 835 -42.84 2.92 49.45
CA GLU A 835 -43.28 2.62 50.82
C GLU A 835 -43.91 1.22 50.92
N SER A 836 -43.67 0.51 52.04
CA SER A 836 -44.15 -0.85 52.27
C SER A 836 -45.29 -0.87 53.28
N GLN A 837 -46.49 -1.24 52.81
CA GLN A 837 -47.69 -1.44 53.62
C GLN A 837 -48.39 -2.73 53.14
N PRO A 838 -49.00 -3.56 54.02
CA PRO A 838 -49.45 -4.92 53.66
C PRO A 838 -50.49 -5.06 52.53
N GLU A 839 -51.20 -3.99 52.18
CA GLU A 839 -52.25 -3.95 51.16
C GLU A 839 -51.90 -2.96 50.02
N CYS A 840 -50.69 -2.38 50.04
CA CYS A 840 -50.29 -1.26 49.18
C CYS A 840 -51.32 -0.12 49.16
N ALA A 841 -51.72 0.35 50.34
CA ALA A 841 -52.73 1.40 50.53
C ALA A 841 -52.14 2.83 50.59
N TYR A 842 -50.84 2.98 50.82
CA TYR A 842 -50.12 4.27 50.78
C TYR A 842 -49.49 4.47 49.39
N ASP A 843 -48.17 4.73 49.29
CA ASP A 843 -47.48 4.79 48.00
C ASP A 843 -47.56 3.44 47.26
N HIS A 844 -47.95 3.45 45.97
CA HIS A 844 -48.07 2.22 45.17
C HIS A 844 -48.09 2.48 43.65
N LEU A 845 -47.84 1.41 42.88
CA LEU A 845 -47.94 1.35 41.42
C LEU A 845 -49.00 0.32 41.02
N GLU A 846 -50.05 0.76 40.32
CA GLU A 846 -51.03 -0.11 39.64
C GLU A 846 -50.67 -0.31 38.16
N VAL A 847 -50.94 -1.51 37.64
CA VAL A 847 -50.75 -1.87 36.23
C VAL A 847 -52.05 -2.50 35.71
N TYR A 848 -52.52 -2.04 34.56
CA TYR A 848 -53.81 -2.39 33.96
C TYR A 848 -53.64 -2.92 32.53
N ASP A 849 -54.44 -3.93 32.17
CA ASP A 849 -54.43 -4.64 30.88
C ASP A 849 -55.21 -3.90 29.78
N GLY A 850 -54.80 -2.68 29.44
CA GLY A 850 -55.48 -1.92 28.41
C GLY A 850 -55.08 -0.45 28.27
N ARG A 851 -56.08 0.40 28.06
CA ARG A 851 -55.91 1.81 27.64
C ARG A 851 -55.95 2.82 28.79
N ASP A 852 -56.67 2.49 29.85
CA ASP A 852 -56.98 3.36 30.98
C ASP A 852 -57.40 2.52 32.21
N VAL A 853 -57.68 3.18 33.33
CA VAL A 853 -58.04 2.59 34.63
C VAL A 853 -59.33 1.75 34.67
N LYS A 854 -60.09 1.65 33.57
CA LYS A 854 -61.28 0.78 33.45
C LYS A 854 -60.94 -0.64 32.97
N ALA A 855 -59.71 -0.87 32.51
CA ALA A 855 -59.24 -2.19 32.12
C ALA A 855 -59.01 -3.10 33.34
N PRO A 856 -58.88 -4.43 33.18
CA PRO A 856 -58.54 -5.33 34.27
C PRO A 856 -57.20 -4.96 34.92
N VAL A 857 -57.11 -5.04 36.25
CA VAL A 857 -55.85 -4.82 36.97
C VAL A 857 -54.97 -6.08 36.88
N LEU A 858 -53.76 -5.93 36.35
CA LEU A 858 -52.73 -6.98 36.30
C LEU A 858 -51.96 -7.09 37.62
N GLY A 859 -51.86 -5.99 38.37
CA GLY A 859 -51.29 -6.00 39.73
C GLY A 859 -51.18 -4.61 40.35
N ARG A 860 -51.02 -4.60 41.68
CA ARG A 860 -50.65 -3.43 42.48
C ARG A 860 -49.38 -3.76 43.26
N PHE A 861 -48.40 -2.86 43.25
CA PHE A 861 -47.05 -3.10 43.77
C PHE A 861 -46.57 -1.96 44.68
N CYS A 862 -45.87 -2.32 45.77
CA CYS A 862 -45.28 -1.39 46.72
C CYS A 862 -44.14 -2.10 47.51
N GLY A 863 -43.47 -1.36 48.40
CA GLY A 863 -42.32 -1.86 49.16
C GLY A 863 -41.04 -1.97 48.32
N SER A 864 -40.06 -2.73 48.83
CA SER A 864 -38.74 -2.91 48.20
C SER A 864 -38.51 -4.31 47.62
N LYS A 865 -39.58 -5.09 47.40
CA LYS A 865 -39.50 -6.42 46.77
C LYS A 865 -39.84 -6.29 45.29
N LYS A 866 -38.85 -6.50 44.41
CA LYS A 866 -39.04 -6.62 42.96
C LYS A 866 -40.18 -7.63 42.65
N PRO A 867 -41.23 -7.23 41.89
CA PRO A 867 -42.23 -8.14 41.35
C PRO A 867 -41.69 -9.00 40.20
N GLU A 868 -42.41 -10.07 39.90
CA GLU A 868 -42.22 -10.83 38.65
C GLU A 868 -42.64 -10.00 37.42
N PRO A 869 -42.16 -10.33 36.21
CA PRO A 869 -42.53 -9.61 34.99
C PRO A 869 -44.04 -9.66 34.72
N VAL A 870 -44.64 -8.48 34.49
CA VAL A 870 -46.07 -8.34 34.20
C VAL A 870 -46.27 -8.32 32.69
N LEU A 871 -47.19 -9.14 32.16
CA LEU A 871 -47.41 -9.30 30.73
C LEU A 871 -48.89 -9.08 30.38
N ALA A 872 -49.17 -8.10 29.52
CA ALA A 872 -50.50 -7.79 29.02
C ALA A 872 -51.07 -8.90 28.12
N THR A 873 -52.38 -8.93 27.93
CA THR A 873 -53.03 -9.80 26.92
C THR A 873 -52.94 -9.23 25.50
N GLY A 874 -52.78 -7.91 25.36
CA GLY A 874 -52.68 -7.24 24.06
C GLY A 874 -51.67 -6.10 24.02
N SER A 875 -51.71 -5.31 22.93
CA SER A 875 -50.65 -4.32 22.61
C SER A 875 -50.70 -3.03 23.43
N ARG A 876 -51.44 -3.00 24.55
CA ARG A 876 -51.62 -1.80 25.39
C ARG A 876 -51.61 -2.16 26.87
N MET A 877 -50.92 -1.35 27.65
CA MET A 877 -50.83 -1.45 29.10
C MET A 877 -50.87 -0.05 29.70
N PHE A 878 -51.64 0.15 30.77
CA PHE A 878 -51.72 1.44 31.45
C PHE A 878 -51.17 1.30 32.87
N LEU A 879 -50.24 2.18 33.25
CA LEU A 879 -49.64 2.20 34.59
C LEU A 879 -50.11 3.46 35.33
N ARG A 880 -50.28 3.36 36.64
CA ARG A 880 -50.64 4.48 37.52
C ARG A 880 -49.84 4.41 38.83
N PHE A 881 -48.95 5.37 39.05
CA PHE A 881 -48.24 5.53 40.33
C PHE A 881 -48.96 6.57 41.18
N TYR A 882 -49.13 6.26 42.46
CA TYR A 882 -49.72 7.13 43.46
C TYR A 882 -48.78 7.27 44.65
N SER A 883 -48.70 8.49 45.19
CA SER A 883 -47.94 8.79 46.41
C SER A 883 -48.68 9.68 47.39
N ASP A 884 -48.44 9.43 48.67
CA ASP A 884 -49.09 9.97 49.86
C ASP A 884 -48.37 11.26 50.36
N ASN A 885 -48.78 11.81 51.50
CA ASN A 885 -48.16 12.98 52.12
C ASN A 885 -46.79 12.70 52.81
N SER A 886 -46.31 11.46 52.85
CA SER A 886 -45.28 10.99 53.77
C SER A 886 -44.37 9.88 53.18
N VAL A 887 -43.28 9.56 53.89
CA VAL A 887 -42.36 8.40 53.67
C VAL A 887 -41.85 8.20 52.21
N GLN A 888 -41.45 9.27 51.53
CA GLN A 888 -40.88 9.15 50.18
C GLN A 888 -39.61 8.28 50.15
N ARG A 889 -39.60 7.30 49.24
CA ARG A 889 -38.51 6.37 48.93
C ARG A 889 -37.89 6.70 47.56
N LYS A 890 -36.97 5.89 47.02
CA LYS A 890 -36.42 6.16 45.66
C LYS A 890 -37.50 6.06 44.57
N GLY A 891 -38.40 5.10 44.70
CA GLY A 891 -39.46 4.80 43.73
C GLY A 891 -39.16 3.54 42.93
N PHE A 892 -39.22 3.61 41.60
CA PHE A 892 -39.00 2.43 40.75
C PHE A 892 -38.33 2.77 39.43
N GLN A 893 -37.64 1.76 38.87
CA GLN A 893 -37.19 1.70 37.50
C GLN A 893 -37.65 0.37 36.91
N ALA A 894 -38.38 0.41 35.79
CA ALA A 894 -38.87 -0.76 35.07
C ALA A 894 -38.58 -0.63 33.58
N ALA A 895 -38.13 -1.70 32.94
CA ALA A 895 -38.07 -1.76 31.48
C ALA A 895 -39.41 -2.24 30.93
N HIS A 896 -39.87 -1.64 29.84
CA HIS A 896 -40.94 -2.21 29.04
C HIS A 896 -40.36 -2.81 27.75
N SER A 897 -40.95 -3.93 27.30
CA SER A 897 -40.65 -4.56 26.01
C SER A 897 -41.94 -4.98 25.33
N THR A 898 -41.91 -5.01 24.00
CA THR A 898 -42.95 -5.62 23.18
C THR A 898 -42.55 -7.03 22.84
N GLU A 899 -43.33 -8.00 23.31
CA GLU A 899 -43.17 -9.41 22.99
C GLU A 899 -44.12 -9.78 21.84
N CYS A 900 -43.71 -10.76 21.03
CA CYS A 900 -44.56 -11.36 20.01
C CYS A 900 -45.49 -12.44 20.61
N GLY A 901 -46.39 -12.98 19.79
CA GLY A 901 -47.31 -14.05 20.14
C GLY A 901 -48.51 -13.66 21.02
N GLY A 902 -49.36 -14.65 21.29
CA GLY A 902 -50.60 -14.53 22.06
C GLY A 902 -51.88 -14.73 21.24
N GLN A 903 -53.02 -14.76 21.93
CA GLN A 903 -54.31 -14.97 21.29
C GLN A 903 -54.89 -13.65 20.74
N VAL A 904 -55.31 -13.63 19.48
CA VAL A 904 -55.90 -12.47 18.82
C VAL A 904 -57.24 -12.83 18.16
N ARG A 905 -58.21 -11.91 18.23
CA ARG A 905 -59.56 -12.17 17.70
C ARG A 905 -59.72 -11.68 16.27
N ALA A 906 -60.08 -12.57 15.34
CA ALA A 906 -60.53 -12.22 14.00
C ALA A 906 -61.92 -11.58 14.06
N GLU A 907 -62.18 -10.63 13.15
CA GLU A 907 -63.45 -9.92 13.02
C GLU A 907 -63.78 -9.76 11.53
N VAL A 908 -65.04 -9.45 11.21
CA VAL A 908 -65.48 -9.12 9.84
C VAL A 908 -64.71 -7.91 9.26
N LYS A 909 -64.16 -7.06 10.14
CA LYS A 909 -63.17 -6.05 9.76
C LYS A 909 -61.77 -6.67 9.81
N THR A 910 -61.12 -6.75 8.64
CA THR A 910 -59.72 -7.15 8.48
C THR A 910 -58.78 -6.38 9.42
N LYS A 911 -57.82 -7.09 10.00
CA LYS A 911 -56.77 -6.58 10.90
C LYS A 911 -55.39 -6.98 10.37
N ASP A 912 -54.38 -6.19 10.70
CA ASP A 912 -52.99 -6.44 10.34
C ASP A 912 -52.25 -7.17 11.48
N LEU A 913 -51.45 -8.18 11.13
CA LEU A 913 -50.51 -8.88 12.00
C LEU A 913 -49.10 -8.81 11.39
N TYR A 914 -48.11 -8.57 12.24
CA TYR A 914 -46.72 -8.37 11.85
C TYR A 914 -45.83 -9.41 12.54
N SER A 915 -44.82 -9.89 11.85
CA SER A 915 -43.79 -10.81 12.36
C SER A 915 -43.06 -10.29 13.62
N HIS A 916 -42.87 -8.98 13.71
CA HIS A 916 -42.18 -8.34 14.83
C HIS A 916 -42.62 -6.89 15.02
N ALA A 917 -42.29 -6.30 16.17
CA ALA A 917 -42.84 -5.03 16.61
C ALA A 917 -42.39 -3.80 15.80
N GLN A 918 -41.22 -3.88 15.13
CA GLN A 918 -40.61 -2.81 14.32
C GLN A 918 -40.72 -3.05 12.81
N PHE A 919 -41.68 -3.89 12.38
CA PHE A 919 -41.83 -4.26 10.98
C PHE A 919 -41.98 -3.04 10.07
N GLY A 920 -41.05 -2.91 9.12
CA GLY A 920 -40.97 -1.79 8.18
C GLY A 920 -39.90 -0.76 8.50
N ASP A 921 -39.51 -0.64 9.78
CA ASP A 921 -38.34 0.15 10.20
C ASP A 921 -37.07 -0.73 10.25
N ASN A 922 -37.20 -1.96 10.73
CA ASN A 922 -36.13 -2.94 10.93
C ASN A 922 -36.45 -4.32 10.31
N ASN A 923 -35.47 -5.21 10.34
CA ASN A 923 -35.64 -6.67 10.21
C ASN A 923 -36.17 -7.29 11.51
N TYR A 924 -36.71 -8.52 11.45
CA TYR A 924 -37.08 -9.24 12.68
C TYR A 924 -35.84 -9.52 13.56
N PRO A 925 -35.99 -9.57 14.89
CA PRO A 925 -34.94 -10.07 15.77
C PRO A 925 -34.70 -11.56 15.48
N GLY A 926 -33.44 -11.99 15.52
CA GLY A 926 -33.09 -13.41 15.50
C GLY A 926 -33.30 -14.07 16.86
N GLY A 927 -33.33 -15.40 16.88
CA GLY A 927 -33.47 -16.22 18.08
C GLY A 927 -34.85 -16.13 18.75
N VAL A 928 -35.91 -15.77 18.00
CA VAL A 928 -37.28 -15.67 18.54
C VAL A 928 -38.21 -16.79 18.05
N ASP A 929 -38.92 -17.38 19.02
CA ASP A 929 -40.11 -18.21 18.80
C ASP A 929 -41.36 -17.38 19.12
N CYS A 930 -42.20 -17.15 18.10
CA CYS A 930 -43.42 -16.36 18.20
C CYS A 930 -44.64 -17.20 17.81
N GLU A 931 -45.62 -17.33 18.70
CA GLU A 931 -46.84 -18.12 18.48
C GLU A 931 -48.10 -17.28 18.68
N TRP A 932 -48.85 -17.03 17.60
CA TRP A 932 -50.12 -16.30 17.63
C TRP A 932 -51.28 -17.23 17.32
N VAL A 933 -52.31 -17.24 18.18
CA VAL A 933 -53.55 -18.00 17.93
C VAL A 933 -54.64 -17.02 17.49
N ILE A 934 -54.98 -17.05 16.21
CA ILE A 934 -56.03 -16.22 15.60
C ILE A 934 -57.35 -16.98 15.74
N VAL A 935 -58.36 -16.39 16.38
CA VAL A 935 -59.66 -17.05 16.65
C VAL A 935 -60.84 -16.22 16.16
N ALA A 936 -61.76 -16.83 15.42
CA ALA A 936 -63.00 -16.26 14.89
C ALA A 936 -64.18 -16.36 15.88
N GLU A 937 -65.41 -16.07 15.42
CA GLU A 937 -66.64 -16.44 16.13
C GLU A 937 -67.16 -17.80 15.65
N GLU A 938 -67.89 -18.52 16.50
CA GLU A 938 -68.41 -19.86 16.18
C GLU A 938 -69.27 -19.83 14.89
N GLY A 939 -68.93 -20.70 13.92
CA GLY A 939 -69.55 -20.70 12.58
C GLY A 939 -68.87 -19.80 11.54
N TYR A 940 -67.71 -19.22 11.87
CA TYR A 940 -66.83 -18.49 10.95
C TYR A 940 -65.42 -19.08 10.97
N GLY A 941 -64.73 -19.02 9.83
CA GLY A 941 -63.31 -19.29 9.71
C GLY A 941 -62.46 -18.02 9.74
N VAL A 942 -61.17 -18.22 9.50
CA VAL A 942 -60.12 -17.21 9.41
C VAL A 942 -59.53 -17.24 8.00
N GLU A 943 -59.51 -16.08 7.36
CA GLU A 943 -58.83 -15.81 6.09
C GLU A 943 -57.52 -15.08 6.38
N LEU A 944 -56.40 -15.56 5.85
CA LEU A 944 -55.08 -14.95 5.94
C LEU A 944 -54.58 -14.52 4.56
N VAL A 945 -54.30 -13.23 4.39
CA VAL A 945 -53.81 -12.63 3.14
C VAL A 945 -52.44 -12.00 3.37
N PHE A 946 -51.39 -12.55 2.76
CA PHE A 946 -50.02 -12.05 2.90
C PHE A 946 -49.80 -10.77 2.08
N GLN A 947 -49.35 -9.70 2.73
CA GLN A 947 -49.05 -8.41 2.10
C GLN A 947 -47.55 -8.25 1.82
N THR A 948 -46.72 -8.87 2.65
CA THR A 948 -45.26 -8.98 2.48
C THR A 948 -44.81 -10.24 3.21
N PHE A 949 -43.88 -10.97 2.62
CA PHE A 949 -43.24 -12.12 3.23
C PHE A 949 -41.80 -12.21 2.70
N GLU A 950 -40.86 -11.89 3.58
CA GLU A 950 -39.41 -11.86 3.32
C GLU A 950 -38.73 -12.51 4.53
N VAL A 951 -38.65 -13.84 4.53
CA VAL A 951 -37.97 -14.67 5.54
C VAL A 951 -36.66 -15.21 4.93
N GLU A 952 -35.72 -15.75 5.70
CA GLU A 952 -34.51 -16.37 5.11
C GLU A 952 -34.88 -17.48 4.13
N GLU A 953 -34.10 -17.67 3.07
CA GLU A 953 -34.36 -18.66 2.01
C GLU A 953 -33.43 -19.87 2.17
N GLU A 954 -34.01 -21.01 2.57
CA GLU A 954 -33.31 -22.28 2.75
C GLU A 954 -34.13 -23.41 2.08
N THR A 955 -33.45 -24.40 1.50
CA THR A 955 -34.05 -25.49 0.70
C THR A 955 -35.08 -26.36 1.42
N ASP A 956 -34.95 -26.60 2.73
CA ASP A 956 -35.91 -27.32 3.57
C ASP A 956 -36.65 -26.37 4.57
N CYS A 957 -36.46 -25.06 4.43
CA CYS A 957 -36.82 -24.02 5.41
C CYS A 957 -36.26 -24.29 6.83
N GLY A 958 -35.03 -24.80 6.92
CA GLY A 958 -34.41 -25.30 8.15
C GLY A 958 -34.01 -24.25 9.19
N TYR A 959 -33.72 -23.03 8.76
CA TYR A 959 -33.29 -21.90 9.61
C TYR A 959 -34.52 -21.05 10.04
N ASP A 960 -34.73 -19.86 9.46
CA ASP A 960 -35.91 -19.03 9.72
C ASP A 960 -37.15 -19.56 8.95
N TYR A 961 -38.30 -19.66 9.60
CA TYR A 961 -39.53 -20.13 8.97
C TYR A 961 -40.82 -19.71 9.69
N MET A 962 -41.92 -19.69 8.93
CA MET A 962 -43.29 -19.59 9.45
C MET A 962 -44.04 -20.91 9.21
N GLU A 963 -44.75 -21.42 10.21
CA GLU A 963 -45.71 -22.52 10.08
C GLU A 963 -47.14 -22.05 10.39
N LEU A 964 -48.11 -22.64 9.69
CA LEU A 964 -49.54 -22.40 9.89
C LEU A 964 -50.24 -23.72 10.23
N PHE A 965 -51.10 -23.72 11.25
CA PHE A 965 -51.91 -24.89 11.64
C PHE A 965 -53.39 -24.50 11.79
N ASP A 966 -54.29 -25.35 11.29
CA ASP A 966 -55.76 -25.15 11.26
C ASP A 966 -56.40 -25.52 12.62
N GLY A 967 -56.04 -24.76 13.65
CA GLY A 967 -56.55 -24.94 15.01
C GLY A 967 -55.82 -24.13 16.08
N TYR A 968 -56.06 -24.47 17.34
CA TYR A 968 -55.56 -23.75 18.52
C TYR A 968 -54.09 -24.04 18.88
N ASP A 969 -53.54 -25.18 18.44
CA ASP A 969 -52.18 -25.64 18.77
C ASP A 969 -51.52 -26.42 17.62
N SER A 970 -50.25 -26.79 17.77
CA SER A 970 -49.46 -27.48 16.75
C SER A 970 -49.77 -28.98 16.58
N THR A 971 -50.83 -29.50 17.22
CA THR A 971 -51.37 -30.85 16.95
C THR A 971 -52.46 -30.84 15.88
N ALA A 972 -52.97 -29.65 15.54
CA ALA A 972 -53.91 -29.43 14.45
C ALA A 972 -53.27 -29.65 13.06
N PRO A 973 -54.07 -29.78 11.98
CA PRO A 973 -53.53 -29.98 10.63
C PRO A 973 -52.63 -28.82 10.20
N ARG A 974 -51.35 -29.12 9.86
CA ARG A 974 -50.43 -28.10 9.35
C ARG A 974 -50.80 -27.73 7.92
N LEU A 975 -51.18 -26.47 7.72
CA LEU A 975 -51.54 -25.86 6.43
C LEU A 975 -50.28 -25.61 5.56
N GLY A 976 -49.15 -25.27 6.17
CA GLY A 976 -47.86 -25.17 5.48
C GLY A 976 -46.69 -24.77 6.38
N ARG A 977 -45.49 -24.84 5.80
CA ARG A 977 -44.23 -24.24 6.31
C ARG A 977 -43.67 -23.38 5.18
N TYR A 978 -43.27 -22.15 5.50
CA TYR A 978 -42.93 -21.12 4.53
C TYR A 978 -41.63 -20.40 4.95
N CYS A 979 -40.77 -20.13 3.98
CA CYS A 979 -39.54 -19.35 4.13
C CYS A 979 -39.23 -18.67 2.79
N GLY A 980 -38.17 -17.87 2.71
CA GLY A 980 -37.77 -17.14 1.51
C GLY A 980 -38.58 -15.88 1.20
N SER A 981 -38.48 -15.42 -0.05
CA SER A 981 -38.98 -14.11 -0.50
C SER A 981 -40.16 -14.20 -1.47
N GLY A 982 -41.32 -13.69 -1.03
CA GLY A 982 -42.56 -13.61 -1.81
C GLY A 982 -43.78 -14.01 -0.96
N PRO A 983 -44.92 -13.29 -1.05
CA PRO A 983 -46.11 -13.63 -0.27
C PRO A 983 -46.65 -15.01 -0.65
N PRO A 984 -46.91 -15.91 0.33
CA PRO A 984 -47.66 -17.13 0.10
C PRO A 984 -49.06 -16.86 -0.47
N GLU A 985 -49.66 -17.89 -1.09
CA GLU A 985 -51.07 -17.87 -1.49
C GLU A 985 -52.00 -17.65 -0.28
N GLU A 986 -53.22 -17.17 -0.54
CA GLU A 986 -54.22 -16.91 0.51
C GLU A 986 -54.63 -18.19 1.24
N VAL A 987 -54.63 -18.15 2.57
CA VAL A 987 -54.92 -19.31 3.42
C VAL A 987 -56.26 -19.14 4.11
N TYR A 988 -57.12 -20.16 4.01
CA TYR A 988 -58.46 -20.20 4.59
C TYR A 988 -58.54 -21.38 5.56
N SER A 989 -58.98 -21.15 6.80
CA SER A 989 -59.15 -22.21 7.80
C SER A 989 -60.40 -23.04 7.54
N ALA A 990 -60.34 -24.35 7.80
CA ALA A 990 -61.53 -25.18 7.94
C ALA A 990 -62.09 -25.16 9.38
N GLY A 991 -61.24 -24.82 10.36
CA GLY A 991 -61.63 -24.56 11.75
C GLY A 991 -62.00 -23.10 12.03
N ASP A 992 -62.34 -22.82 13.29
CA ASP A 992 -62.60 -21.48 13.85
C ASP A 992 -61.32 -20.69 14.21
N SER A 993 -60.16 -21.30 13.99
CA SER A 993 -58.90 -20.87 14.58
C SER A 993 -57.69 -21.23 13.71
N VAL A 994 -56.64 -20.41 13.77
CA VAL A 994 -55.35 -20.66 13.11
C VAL A 994 -54.21 -20.29 14.05
N LEU A 995 -53.31 -21.24 14.31
CA LEU A 995 -52.01 -20.98 14.91
C LEU A 995 -51.03 -20.53 13.82
N VAL A 996 -50.49 -19.32 13.98
CA VAL A 996 -49.32 -18.83 13.25
C VAL A 996 -48.11 -19.00 14.16
N LYS A 997 -47.17 -19.86 13.79
CA LYS A 997 -45.87 -20.00 14.44
C LYS A 997 -44.79 -19.37 13.56
N PHE A 998 -43.93 -18.55 14.13
CA PHE A 998 -42.72 -18.03 13.48
C PHE A 998 -41.51 -18.40 14.34
N HIS A 999 -40.50 -18.96 13.70
CA HIS A 999 -39.22 -19.30 14.30
C HIS A 999 -38.12 -18.57 13.55
N SER A 1000 -37.11 -18.12 14.29
CA SER A 1000 -35.89 -17.54 13.73
C SER A 1000 -34.67 -17.98 14.52
N ASP A 1001 -33.56 -18.21 13.83
CA ASP A 1001 -32.28 -18.57 14.45
C ASP A 1001 -31.44 -17.33 14.77
N ASP A 1002 -30.24 -17.51 15.34
CA ASP A 1002 -29.36 -16.41 15.74
C ASP A 1002 -28.67 -15.68 14.54
N THR A 1003 -29.08 -15.92 13.29
CA THR A 1003 -28.33 -15.53 12.07
C THR A 1003 -29.08 -14.59 11.10
N ILE A 1004 -29.47 -15.03 9.88
CA ILE A 1004 -29.69 -14.13 8.72
C ILE A 1004 -31.12 -13.56 8.65
N THR A 1005 -31.42 -12.72 9.64
CA THR A 1005 -32.69 -11.98 9.72
C THR A 1005 -33.01 -11.17 8.45
N LYS A 1006 -34.29 -11.13 8.11
CA LYS A 1006 -34.87 -10.38 6.98
C LYS A 1006 -36.00 -9.46 7.48
N LYS A 1007 -36.67 -8.77 6.57
CA LYS A 1007 -37.78 -7.85 6.87
C LYS A 1007 -39.00 -8.55 7.50
N GLY A 1008 -39.17 -9.86 7.26
CA GLY A 1008 -40.22 -10.69 7.85
C GLY A 1008 -41.52 -10.64 7.07
N PHE A 1009 -42.61 -10.99 7.75
CA PHE A 1009 -43.96 -10.94 7.17
C PHE A 1009 -44.85 -9.86 7.77
N HIS A 1010 -45.77 -9.40 6.93
CA HIS A 1010 -47.00 -8.69 7.27
C HIS A 1010 -48.15 -9.44 6.59
N LEU A 1011 -49.06 -9.96 7.41
CA LEU A 1011 -50.27 -10.62 6.96
C LEU A 1011 -51.49 -9.85 7.44
N ARG A 1012 -52.59 -9.99 6.71
CA ARG A 1012 -53.91 -9.52 7.11
C ARG A 1012 -54.78 -10.71 7.45
N TYR A 1013 -55.59 -10.56 8.50
CA TYR A 1013 -56.52 -11.58 8.94
C TYR A 1013 -57.95 -11.03 9.04
N THR A 1014 -58.90 -11.76 8.46
CA THR A 1014 -60.34 -11.44 8.47
C THR A 1014 -61.11 -12.66 8.98
N SER A 1015 -62.24 -12.45 9.67
CA SER A 1015 -63.19 -13.54 9.92
C SER A 1015 -64.16 -13.67 8.74
N THR A 1016 -64.14 -14.83 8.10
CA THR A 1016 -64.98 -15.16 6.94
C THR A 1016 -66.04 -16.18 7.34
N LYS A 1017 -67.28 -16.02 6.86
CA LYS A 1017 -68.31 -17.03 7.11
C LYS A 1017 -67.99 -18.28 6.29
N PHE A 1018 -68.06 -19.46 6.88
CA PHE A 1018 -67.92 -20.72 6.13
C PHE A 1018 -68.89 -20.71 4.94
N GLN A 1019 -68.35 -20.87 3.73
CA GLN A 1019 -69.16 -21.09 2.55
C GLN A 1019 -69.61 -22.55 2.55
N ASP A 1020 -70.93 -22.79 2.55
CA ASP A 1020 -71.49 -24.13 2.37
C ASP A 1020 -70.93 -24.76 1.09
N THR A 1021 -70.35 -25.96 1.24
CA THR A 1021 -69.61 -26.64 0.17
C THR A 1021 -70.48 -26.88 -1.06
N LEU A 1022 -69.97 -26.60 -2.27
CA LEU A 1022 -70.31 -27.35 -3.48
C LEU A 1022 -69.33 -27.15 -4.63
N HIS A 1023 -68.81 -28.25 -5.18
CA HIS A 1023 -67.94 -28.24 -6.36
C HIS A 1023 -68.64 -27.69 -7.61
N SER A 1024 -67.92 -26.98 -8.49
CA SER A 1024 -67.93 -27.34 -9.93
C SER A 1024 -66.86 -26.62 -10.78
N ARG A 1025 -66.03 -27.45 -11.45
CA ARG A 1025 -65.22 -27.14 -12.66
C ARG A 1025 -64.02 -26.18 -12.49
N LYS A 1026 -62.90 -26.41 -13.18
CA LYS A 1026 -62.60 -27.44 -14.20
C LYS A 1026 -61.14 -27.89 -14.15
#